data_AF-A0A0F0GUS2-F1
#
_entry.id   AF-A0A0F0GUS2-F1
#
_cell.length_a   1.000
_cell.length_b   1.000
_cell.length_c   1.000
_cell.angle_alpha   90.00
_cell.angle_beta   90.00
_cell.angle_gamma   90.00
#
_symmetry.space_group_name_H-M   'P 1'
#
loop_
_entity.id
_entity.type
_entity.pdbx_description
1 polymer ?
#
loop_
_entity_poly.entity_id
_entity_poly.type
_entity_poly.pdbx_seq_one_letter_code
_entity_poly.pdbx_strand_id
1 'polypeptide(L)'
;MEHPGEDFGPWLTRQLNRMDMSQSDLSVRLGLTRAAVSAWVNGRAEPREETKKAIAEVFGTHPALVDSRTGDVASGRPLRWHHRTAHADGGREYGNAAAFAFDADMAVLAREATQNALDERCDLGAPVRVHYTLHELTGEYLSSFLTALQWDELRPHYERAASAEQKVSRSLRAALDELESSNSLLLLRVDDFNANGLTGPEYHDGRFAAVVRRQLDSHKQAAGRAGGSYGLGKATLWAASRFGLVLINSTLSEPHEGRTERRVIGRLDLPWREVDGEAFAGPAWFGEPDTDPAHKDVSRSWWADEKAVRSLHLDRPTSEPGTSFLVVGAHDASGDAEDLRDLHDKLVRSLADGFWAAMIGGRAAGPLLEARVSTLRDGHVVVPEERVDPYTRHPALGRALQAHLDGHTVETLTSEDQVARAEVPLIVTPLKGRGRARDKGREHLAVLLLTPAADTDERHSRVVCMRGNRMTITEHRPRELPLGTMPFQAVLLAGYATDRDGEDVALAEEFLRASEPPEHDRWDRTEELTSLYERGAVSRLKEFRSDVDKAVRALVGRREAKRAGGPAALRELLTWDAPNASTRRTQAFPTVRGVSAHVVESGAWSVTVEVKLPAADDPWRLTPVAKFDVRSGGRPVVGWAALEPEENCRVDDGDLVVDAGVRRAVFRGATNPATHPVRSRYARLVVEVQKARGGSV
;
A
#
# COMPACT_ATOMS: atom_id res chain seq x y z
N MET A 1 -7.58 -29.79 23.48
CA MET A 1 -8.50 -29.29 24.52
C MET A 1 -9.78 -28.95 23.80
N GLU A 2 -10.85 -29.72 23.98
CA GLU A 2 -12.15 -29.38 23.39
C GLU A 2 -12.60 -28.06 24.01
N HIS A 3 -12.61 -26.99 23.22
CA HIS A 3 -13.20 -25.73 23.65
C HIS A 3 -14.69 -26.01 23.90
N PRO A 4 -15.24 -25.67 25.08
CA PRO A 4 -16.68 -25.70 25.25
C PRO A 4 -17.27 -24.80 24.16
N GLY A 5 -18.26 -25.31 23.43
CA GLY A 5 -18.98 -24.49 22.45
C GLY A 5 -19.67 -23.32 23.13
N GLU A 6 -20.44 -22.57 22.34
CA GLU A 6 -21.11 -21.37 22.84
C GLU A 6 -21.99 -21.64 24.09
N ASP A 7 -22.21 -20.60 24.90
CA ASP A 7 -23.17 -20.64 26.00
C ASP A 7 -24.56 -21.08 25.52
N PHE A 8 -25.24 -21.90 26.34
CA PHE A 8 -26.50 -22.54 25.96
C PHE A 8 -27.61 -21.53 25.61
N GLY A 9 -27.70 -20.43 26.34
CA GLY A 9 -28.76 -19.41 26.14
C GLY A 9 -28.68 -18.70 24.78
N PRO A 10 -27.54 -18.07 24.43
CA PRO A 10 -27.30 -17.50 23.11
C PRO A 10 -27.49 -18.52 21.98
N TRP A 11 -26.92 -19.72 22.14
CA TRP A 11 -27.06 -20.80 21.15
C TRP A 11 -28.53 -21.16 20.92
N LEU A 12 -29.31 -21.39 21.98
CA LEU A 12 -30.72 -21.75 21.90
C LEU A 12 -31.55 -20.63 21.25
N THR A 13 -31.26 -19.38 21.58
CA THR A 13 -31.93 -18.22 20.99
C THR A 13 -31.70 -18.17 19.48
N ARG A 14 -30.47 -18.39 19.04
CA ARG A 14 -30.14 -18.46 17.61
C ARG A 14 -30.86 -19.62 16.92
N GLN A 15 -30.89 -20.81 17.52
CA GLN A 15 -31.61 -21.95 16.93
C GLN A 15 -33.12 -21.70 16.81
N LEU A 16 -33.73 -21.07 17.82
CA LEU A 16 -35.14 -20.69 17.79
C LEU A 16 -35.45 -19.72 16.65
N ASN A 17 -34.63 -18.68 16.48
CA ASN A 17 -34.78 -17.72 15.39
C ASN A 17 -34.56 -18.38 14.01
N ARG A 18 -33.59 -19.30 13.90
CA ARG A 18 -33.33 -20.06 12.65
C ARG A 18 -34.50 -20.94 12.23
N MET A 19 -35.24 -21.48 13.19
CA MET A 19 -36.40 -22.34 12.97
C MET A 19 -37.74 -21.57 12.97
N ASP A 20 -37.70 -20.23 13.00
CA ASP A 20 -38.88 -19.36 13.12
C ASP A 20 -39.82 -19.79 14.26
N MET A 21 -39.23 -20.19 15.40
CA MET A 21 -39.94 -20.78 16.55
C MET A 21 -39.82 -19.86 17.77
N SER A 22 -40.94 -19.61 18.46
CA SER A 22 -40.90 -18.82 19.70
C SER A 22 -40.53 -19.70 20.92
N GLN A 23 -40.11 -19.04 22.01
CA GLN A 23 -39.93 -19.73 23.31
C GLN A 23 -41.22 -20.42 23.78
N SER A 24 -42.38 -19.86 23.44
CA SER A 24 -43.68 -20.45 23.76
C SER A 24 -43.89 -21.73 22.97
N ASP A 25 -43.59 -21.74 21.68
CA ASP A 25 -43.75 -22.92 20.81
C ASP A 25 -42.84 -24.06 21.26
N LEU A 26 -41.58 -23.76 21.60
CA LEU A 26 -40.66 -24.75 22.15
C LEU A 26 -41.17 -25.30 23.49
N SER A 27 -41.69 -24.45 24.37
CA SER A 27 -42.25 -24.89 25.65
C SER A 27 -43.43 -25.83 25.49
N VAL A 28 -44.32 -25.56 24.53
CA VAL A 28 -45.47 -26.42 24.19
C VAL A 28 -44.99 -27.77 23.66
N ARG A 29 -44.01 -27.79 22.74
CA ARG A 29 -43.47 -29.03 22.17
C ARG A 29 -42.72 -29.90 23.19
N LEU A 30 -42.06 -29.29 24.16
CA LEU A 30 -41.34 -29.99 25.23
C LEU A 30 -42.23 -30.36 26.43
N GLY A 31 -43.47 -29.87 26.50
CA GLY A 31 -44.35 -30.07 27.67
C GLY A 31 -43.86 -29.33 28.93
N LEU A 32 -43.17 -28.19 28.76
CA LEU A 32 -42.57 -27.40 29.84
C LEU A 32 -43.20 -26.01 29.95
N THR A 33 -42.92 -25.29 31.04
CA THR A 33 -43.38 -23.91 31.18
C THR A 33 -42.51 -22.96 30.37
N ARG A 34 -43.09 -21.89 29.82
CA ARG A 34 -42.34 -20.81 29.15
C ARG A 34 -41.25 -20.22 30.05
N ALA A 35 -41.48 -20.16 31.36
CA ALA A 35 -40.49 -19.66 32.32
C ALA A 35 -39.23 -20.53 32.37
N ALA A 36 -39.35 -21.86 32.20
CA ALA A 36 -38.20 -22.76 32.13
C ALA A 36 -37.35 -22.49 30.88
N VAL A 37 -37.98 -22.38 29.71
CA VAL A 37 -37.29 -22.04 28.45
C VAL A 37 -36.64 -20.65 28.53
N SER A 38 -37.33 -19.68 29.13
CA SER A 38 -36.81 -18.33 29.33
C SER A 38 -35.61 -18.31 30.30
N ALA A 39 -35.59 -19.19 31.31
CA ALA A 39 -34.45 -19.34 32.20
C ALA A 39 -33.21 -19.84 31.45
N TRP A 40 -33.38 -20.74 30.48
CA TRP A 40 -32.30 -21.23 29.63
C TRP A 40 -31.77 -20.15 28.68
N VAL A 41 -32.68 -19.46 27.97
CA VAL A 41 -32.33 -18.36 27.05
C VAL A 41 -31.53 -17.26 27.76
N ASN A 42 -31.92 -16.92 28.99
CA ASN A 42 -31.24 -15.89 29.78
C ASN A 42 -30.00 -16.40 30.54
N GLY A 43 -29.57 -17.65 30.33
CA GLY A 43 -28.39 -18.23 30.99
C GLY A 43 -28.53 -18.43 32.51
N ARG A 44 -29.76 -18.41 33.05
CA ARG A 44 -30.01 -18.59 34.50
C ARG A 44 -30.00 -20.07 34.93
N ALA A 45 -30.19 -20.98 33.98
CA ALA A 45 -30.17 -22.42 34.17
C ALA A 45 -29.86 -23.12 32.85
N GLU A 46 -29.43 -24.39 32.91
CA GLU A 46 -29.29 -25.25 31.72
C GLU A 46 -30.26 -26.44 31.79
N PRO A 47 -30.76 -26.92 30.64
CA PRO A 47 -31.59 -28.12 30.59
C PRO A 47 -30.78 -29.37 30.95
N ARG A 48 -31.48 -30.36 31.53
CA ARG A 48 -30.91 -31.69 31.80
C ARG A 48 -30.66 -32.45 30.49
N GLU A 49 -29.79 -33.45 30.52
CA GLU A 49 -29.45 -34.29 29.37
C GLU A 49 -30.67 -34.88 28.64
N GLU A 50 -31.68 -35.35 29.38
CA GLU A 50 -32.94 -35.84 28.79
C GLU A 50 -33.68 -34.74 28.01
N THR A 51 -33.69 -33.53 28.55
CA THR A 51 -34.32 -32.37 27.92
C THR A 51 -33.52 -31.89 26.71
N LYS A 52 -32.19 -31.97 26.73
CA LYS A 52 -31.35 -31.68 25.56
C LYS A 52 -31.64 -32.63 24.40
N LYS A 53 -31.84 -33.93 24.68
CA LYS A 53 -32.28 -34.91 23.67
C LYS A 53 -33.66 -34.56 23.09
N ALA A 54 -34.61 -34.18 23.94
CA ALA A 54 -35.92 -33.74 23.47
C ALA A 54 -35.85 -32.46 22.63
N ILE A 55 -34.96 -31.51 22.97
CA ILE A 55 -34.69 -30.32 22.15
C ILE A 55 -34.11 -30.73 20.80
N ALA A 56 -33.19 -31.69 20.76
CA ALA A 56 -32.61 -32.20 19.52
C ALA A 56 -33.67 -32.82 18.59
N GLU A 57 -34.59 -33.60 19.15
CA GLU A 57 -35.73 -34.16 18.42
C GLU A 57 -36.66 -33.08 17.86
N VAL A 58 -36.98 -32.05 18.65
CA VAL A 58 -37.82 -30.91 18.20
C VAL A 58 -37.17 -30.14 17.05
N PHE A 59 -35.85 -30.01 17.07
CA PHE A 59 -35.08 -29.36 16.02
C PHE A 59 -34.72 -30.29 14.85
N GLY A 60 -35.02 -31.60 14.93
CA GLY A 60 -34.65 -32.56 13.91
C GLY A 60 -33.13 -32.70 13.73
N THR A 61 -32.35 -32.53 14.80
CA THR A 61 -30.88 -32.59 14.79
C THR A 61 -30.34 -33.69 15.71
N HIS A 62 -29.04 -33.98 15.61
CA HIS A 62 -28.38 -34.97 16.46
C HIS A 62 -28.13 -34.39 17.87
N PRO A 63 -28.38 -35.15 18.96
CA PRO A 63 -28.17 -34.67 20.34
C PRO A 63 -26.78 -34.09 20.60
N ALA A 64 -25.75 -34.69 20.00
CA ALA A 64 -24.36 -34.21 20.11
C ALA A 64 -24.18 -32.74 19.69
N LEU A 65 -25.00 -32.19 18.77
CA LEU A 65 -24.93 -30.78 18.38
C LEU A 65 -25.42 -29.84 19.49
N VAL A 66 -26.46 -30.27 20.22
CA VAL A 66 -27.03 -29.54 21.37
C VAL A 66 -26.05 -29.56 22.55
N ASP A 67 -25.31 -30.66 22.68
CA ASP A 67 -24.31 -30.84 23.73
C ASP A 67 -23.00 -30.10 23.42
N SER A 68 -22.51 -30.18 22.18
CA SER A 68 -21.27 -29.53 21.77
C SER A 68 -21.44 -28.02 21.60
N ARG A 69 -22.60 -27.56 21.10
CA ARG A 69 -22.88 -26.15 20.75
C ARG A 69 -21.80 -25.53 19.85
N THR A 70 -21.21 -26.38 19.01
CA THR A 70 -20.21 -26.00 18.00
C THR A 70 -20.84 -25.78 16.62
N GLY A 71 -22.17 -25.69 16.57
CA GLY A 71 -22.87 -25.41 15.34
C GLY A 71 -24.36 -25.22 15.41
N ASP A 72 -24.92 -24.90 14.25
CA ASP A 72 -26.33 -24.59 14.10
C ASP A 72 -27.12 -25.72 13.47
N VAL A 73 -28.41 -25.76 13.80
CA VAL A 73 -29.43 -26.55 13.11
C VAL A 73 -29.55 -26.03 11.68
N ALA A 74 -29.64 -26.95 10.73
CA ALA A 74 -29.83 -26.62 9.33
C ALA A 74 -31.14 -25.83 9.16
N SER A 75 -31.01 -24.55 8.79
CA SER A 75 -32.15 -23.63 8.64
C SER A 75 -32.92 -23.84 7.32
N GLY A 76 -32.31 -24.54 6.35
CA GLY A 76 -32.81 -24.64 4.98
C GLY A 76 -32.88 -23.30 4.24
N ARG A 77 -32.37 -22.22 4.82
CA ARG A 77 -32.40 -20.89 4.22
C ARG A 77 -31.34 -20.80 3.11
N PRO A 78 -31.72 -20.49 1.86
CA PRO A 78 -30.76 -20.38 0.78
C PRO A 78 -29.87 -19.15 0.99
N LEU A 79 -28.61 -19.28 0.60
CA LEU A 79 -27.73 -18.12 0.41
C LEU A 79 -28.37 -17.20 -0.65
N ARG A 80 -28.25 -15.89 -0.47
CA ARG A 80 -28.73 -14.90 -1.45
C ARG A 80 -27.97 -13.59 -1.35
N TRP A 81 -28.10 -12.78 -2.39
CA TRP A 81 -27.62 -11.41 -2.38
C TRP A 81 -28.65 -10.46 -1.76
N HIS A 82 -28.24 -9.76 -0.71
CA HIS A 82 -29.04 -8.70 -0.09
C HIS A 82 -28.50 -7.34 -0.49
N HIS A 83 -29.21 -6.67 -1.38
CA HIS A 83 -28.91 -5.32 -1.82
C HIS A 83 -29.49 -4.28 -0.85
N ARG A 84 -28.67 -3.29 -0.47
CA ARG A 84 -29.14 -2.19 0.38
C ARG A 84 -30.14 -1.33 -0.40
N THR A 85 -31.35 -1.18 0.13
CA THR A 85 -32.37 -0.26 -0.40
C THR A 85 -31.86 1.18 -0.37
N ALA A 86 -32.31 2.01 -1.32
CA ALA A 86 -31.96 3.42 -1.37
C ALA A 86 -32.39 4.17 -0.10
N HIS A 87 -31.69 5.27 0.19
CA HIS A 87 -32.01 6.12 1.32
C HIS A 87 -33.39 6.76 1.14
N ALA A 88 -34.19 6.77 2.21
CA ALA A 88 -35.56 7.28 2.18
C ALA A 88 -35.65 8.80 1.92
N ASP A 89 -34.56 9.54 2.15
CA ASP A 89 -34.43 10.98 1.92
C ASP A 89 -34.11 11.32 0.45
N GLY A 90 -33.95 10.30 -0.42
CA GLY A 90 -33.59 10.48 -1.82
C GLY A 90 -32.08 10.62 -2.07
N GLY A 91 -31.24 10.42 -1.05
CA GLY A 91 -29.79 10.36 -1.21
C GLY A 91 -29.34 9.28 -2.20
N ARG A 92 -28.39 9.61 -3.08
CA ARG A 92 -27.86 8.70 -4.11
C ARG A 92 -26.34 8.64 -4.06
N GLU A 93 -25.81 7.42 -3.94
CA GLU A 93 -24.38 7.16 -3.90
C GLU A 93 -23.94 6.55 -5.24
N TYR A 94 -23.20 7.31 -6.04
CA TYR A 94 -22.78 6.86 -7.39
C TYR A 94 -21.42 6.14 -7.39
N GLY A 95 -21.16 5.39 -6.32
CA GLY A 95 -19.95 4.61 -6.11
C GLY A 95 -19.18 5.01 -4.85
N ASN A 96 -18.24 4.16 -4.48
CA ASN A 96 -17.46 4.32 -3.27
C ASN A 96 -16.33 5.35 -3.47
N ALA A 97 -16.46 6.53 -2.87
CA ALA A 97 -15.48 7.61 -2.92
C ALA A 97 -14.06 7.16 -2.55
N ALA A 98 -13.91 6.18 -1.65
CA ALA A 98 -12.60 5.65 -1.26
C ALA A 98 -11.98 4.79 -2.37
N ALA A 99 -12.76 4.04 -3.13
CA ALA A 99 -12.26 3.25 -4.25
C ALA A 99 -11.78 4.16 -5.42
N PHE A 100 -12.32 5.37 -5.55
CA PHE A 100 -11.82 6.38 -6.51
C PHE A 100 -10.56 7.10 -6.05
N ALA A 101 -10.24 7.06 -4.75
CA ALA A 101 -9.06 7.71 -4.20
C ALA A 101 -7.77 6.91 -4.48
N PHE A 102 -7.91 5.62 -4.81
CA PHE A 102 -6.79 4.74 -5.14
C PHE A 102 -6.76 4.43 -6.63
N ASP A 103 -5.58 4.49 -7.22
CA ASP A 103 -5.33 3.80 -8.48
C ASP A 103 -5.44 2.29 -8.22
N ALA A 104 -6.17 1.56 -9.07
CA ALA A 104 -6.33 0.12 -8.98
C ALA A 104 -5.05 -0.62 -9.39
N ASP A 105 -3.96 -0.32 -8.70
CA ASP A 105 -2.65 -0.94 -8.87
C ASP A 105 -2.53 -2.12 -7.91
N MET A 106 -2.25 -3.30 -8.46
CA MET A 106 -2.04 -4.50 -7.65
C MET A 106 -0.86 -4.39 -6.68
N ALA A 107 0.13 -3.54 -6.96
CA ALA A 107 1.22 -3.27 -6.03
C ALA A 107 0.72 -2.54 -4.77
N VAL A 108 -0.23 -1.61 -4.92
CA VAL A 108 -0.87 -0.92 -3.80
C VAL A 108 -1.73 -1.89 -2.99
N LEU A 109 -2.49 -2.77 -3.66
CA LEU A 109 -3.23 -3.83 -2.98
C LEU A 109 -2.31 -4.78 -2.20
N ALA A 110 -1.22 -5.26 -2.82
CA ALA A 110 -0.27 -6.16 -2.18
C ALA A 110 0.34 -5.51 -0.92
N ARG A 111 0.70 -4.23 -1.04
CA ARG A 111 1.17 -3.41 0.07
C ARG A 111 0.15 -3.32 1.21
N GLU A 112 -1.06 -2.85 0.95
CA GLU A 112 -2.07 -2.64 1.98
C GLU A 112 -2.52 -3.96 2.63
N ALA A 113 -2.75 -5.01 1.84
CA ALA A 113 -3.18 -6.29 2.38
C ALA A 113 -2.10 -6.95 3.26
N THR A 114 -0.83 -6.91 2.84
CA THR A 114 0.29 -7.44 3.64
C THR A 114 0.51 -6.62 4.90
N GLN A 115 0.39 -5.29 4.83
CA GLN A 115 0.47 -4.43 6.03
C GLN A 115 -0.65 -4.77 7.02
N ASN A 116 -1.88 -4.97 6.54
CA ASN A 116 -3.01 -5.36 7.40
C ASN A 116 -2.79 -6.72 8.06
N ALA A 117 -2.22 -7.69 7.32
CA ALA A 117 -1.86 -9.00 7.89
C ALA A 117 -0.81 -8.86 9.01
N LEU A 118 0.21 -8.02 8.82
CA LEU A 118 1.23 -7.73 9.84
C LEU A 118 0.67 -7.01 11.07
N ASP A 119 -0.25 -6.07 10.86
CA ASP A 119 -0.95 -5.36 11.95
C ASP A 119 -1.80 -6.29 12.81
N GLU A 120 -2.35 -7.35 12.22
CA GLU A 120 -3.23 -8.30 12.89
C GLU A 120 -2.51 -9.59 13.34
N ARG A 121 -1.17 -9.58 13.40
CA ARG A 121 -0.37 -10.73 13.82
C ARG A 121 -0.84 -11.28 15.17
N CYS A 122 -1.13 -12.58 15.21
CA CYS A 122 -1.68 -13.27 16.37
C CYS A 122 -0.57 -13.77 17.32
N ASP A 123 0.36 -14.59 16.82
CA ASP A 123 1.52 -15.08 17.56
C ASP A 123 2.77 -14.28 17.21
N LEU A 124 3.32 -13.58 18.20
CA LEU A 124 4.55 -12.78 18.09
C LEU A 124 5.83 -13.64 17.96
N GLY A 125 5.76 -14.95 18.25
CA GLY A 125 6.86 -15.89 18.10
C GLY A 125 7.05 -16.44 16.68
N ALA A 126 6.02 -16.38 15.84
CA ALA A 126 6.03 -16.95 14.48
C ALA A 126 5.76 -15.88 13.40
N PRO A 127 6.35 -15.97 12.19
CA PRO A 127 6.08 -15.00 11.12
C PRO A 127 4.61 -15.00 10.72
N VAL A 128 4.11 -13.85 10.28
CA VAL A 128 2.88 -13.79 9.47
C VAL A 128 3.21 -14.38 8.11
N ARG A 129 2.34 -15.24 7.58
CA ARG A 129 2.53 -15.79 6.24
C ARG A 129 1.43 -15.25 5.33
N VAL A 130 1.82 -14.69 4.19
CA VAL A 130 0.88 -14.21 3.17
C VAL A 130 1.08 -15.01 1.89
N HIS A 131 -0.03 -15.45 1.30
CA HIS A 131 -0.04 -16.17 0.04
C HIS A 131 -0.97 -15.47 -0.94
N TYR A 132 -0.40 -14.99 -2.04
CA TYR A 132 -1.13 -14.41 -3.15
C TYR A 132 -1.32 -15.48 -4.22
N THR A 133 -2.58 -15.76 -4.58
CA THR A 133 -2.92 -16.75 -5.60
C THR A 133 -3.72 -16.09 -6.70
N LEU A 134 -3.16 -16.05 -7.91
CA LEU A 134 -3.86 -15.64 -9.12
C LEU A 134 -4.56 -16.85 -9.72
N HIS A 135 -5.87 -16.77 -9.91
CA HIS A 135 -6.65 -17.78 -10.63
C HIS A 135 -7.23 -17.18 -11.90
N GLU A 136 -6.91 -17.76 -13.06
CA GLU A 136 -7.71 -17.54 -14.26
C GLU A 136 -8.71 -18.70 -14.42
N LEU A 137 -10.00 -18.36 -14.46
CA LEU A 137 -11.08 -19.32 -14.65
C LEU A 137 -11.67 -19.19 -16.04
N THR A 138 -11.80 -20.32 -16.74
CA THR A 138 -12.41 -20.41 -18.06
C THR A 138 -13.38 -21.60 -18.14
N GLY A 139 -14.22 -21.63 -19.18
CA GLY A 139 -15.07 -22.80 -19.48
C GLY A 139 -15.95 -23.27 -18.31
N GLU A 140 -15.86 -24.55 -17.95
CA GLU A 140 -16.66 -25.16 -16.89
C GLU A 140 -16.28 -24.68 -15.48
N TYR A 141 -15.04 -24.25 -15.26
CA TYR A 141 -14.60 -23.70 -13.97
C TYR A 141 -15.23 -22.33 -13.74
N LEU A 142 -15.25 -21.49 -14.79
CA LEU A 142 -15.93 -20.20 -14.76
C LEU A 142 -17.44 -20.36 -14.50
N SER A 143 -18.12 -21.24 -15.25
CA SER A 143 -19.56 -21.42 -15.08
C SER A 143 -19.92 -21.97 -13.71
N SER A 144 -19.11 -22.89 -13.16
CA SER A 144 -19.28 -23.42 -11.80
C SER A 144 -19.11 -22.33 -10.74
N PHE A 145 -18.09 -21.46 -10.89
CA PHE A 145 -17.87 -20.34 -9.98
C PHE A 145 -19.02 -19.32 -10.03
N LEU A 146 -19.45 -18.92 -11.22
CA LEU A 146 -20.57 -17.98 -11.40
C LEU A 146 -21.89 -18.55 -10.84
N THR A 147 -22.11 -19.86 -10.97
CA THR A 147 -23.26 -20.54 -10.38
C THR A 147 -23.20 -20.51 -8.85
N ALA A 148 -22.04 -20.80 -8.26
CA ALA A 148 -21.84 -20.76 -6.81
C ALA A 148 -22.01 -19.33 -6.24
N LEU A 149 -21.64 -18.32 -7.04
CA LEU A 149 -21.81 -16.91 -6.72
C LEU A 149 -23.26 -16.41 -6.89
N GLN A 150 -24.15 -17.21 -7.48
CA GLN A 150 -25.50 -16.78 -7.91
C GLN A 150 -25.45 -15.57 -8.85
N TRP A 151 -24.56 -15.62 -9.85
CA TRP A 151 -24.34 -14.52 -10.79
C TRP A 151 -25.61 -14.06 -11.52
N ASP A 152 -26.56 -14.97 -11.76
CA ASP A 152 -27.84 -14.63 -12.41
C ASP A 152 -28.69 -13.66 -11.58
N GLU A 153 -28.58 -13.66 -10.25
CA GLU A 153 -29.22 -12.67 -9.38
C GLU A 153 -28.53 -11.30 -9.49
N LEU A 154 -27.21 -11.29 -9.70
CA LEU A 154 -26.43 -10.07 -9.80
C LEU A 154 -26.50 -9.41 -11.18
N ARG A 155 -26.71 -10.20 -12.24
CA ARG A 155 -26.67 -9.74 -13.64
C ARG A 155 -27.60 -8.52 -13.89
N PRO A 156 -28.89 -8.52 -13.50
CA PRO A 156 -29.76 -7.35 -13.69
C PRO A 156 -29.22 -6.09 -12.98
N HIS A 157 -28.62 -6.26 -11.80
CA HIS A 157 -28.01 -5.17 -11.06
C HIS A 157 -26.77 -4.61 -11.76
N TYR A 158 -25.91 -5.46 -12.34
CA TYR A 158 -24.75 -5.03 -13.11
C TYR A 158 -25.15 -4.31 -14.40
N GLU A 159 -26.11 -4.85 -15.16
CA GLU A 159 -26.60 -4.22 -16.39
C GLU A 159 -27.13 -2.80 -16.12
N ARG A 160 -27.92 -2.64 -15.04
CA ARG A 160 -28.43 -1.32 -14.64
C ARG A 160 -27.31 -0.40 -14.15
N ALA A 161 -26.40 -0.89 -13.32
CA ALA A 161 -25.23 -0.12 -12.88
C ALA A 161 -24.35 0.34 -14.05
N ALA A 162 -24.21 -0.49 -15.07
CA ALA A 162 -23.43 -0.25 -16.28
C ALA A 162 -24.15 0.65 -17.29
N SER A 163 -25.47 0.88 -17.17
CA SER A 163 -26.24 1.66 -18.14
C SER A 163 -26.03 3.18 -18.06
N ALA A 164 -25.60 3.71 -16.91
CA ALA A 164 -25.40 5.16 -16.75
C ALA A 164 -24.16 5.70 -17.49
N GLU A 165 -24.09 7.03 -17.65
CA GLU A 165 -22.99 7.72 -18.35
C GLU A 165 -21.79 8.07 -17.44
N GLN A 166 -21.74 7.52 -16.24
CA GLN A 166 -20.66 7.80 -15.28
C GLN A 166 -19.39 7.00 -15.61
N LYS A 167 -18.24 7.45 -15.10
CA LYS A 167 -16.95 6.77 -15.31
C LYS A 167 -16.99 5.32 -14.82
N VAL A 168 -17.56 5.07 -13.64
CA VAL A 168 -17.70 3.72 -13.07
C VAL A 168 -18.59 2.85 -13.93
N SER A 169 -19.73 3.37 -14.37
CA SER A 169 -20.64 2.63 -15.26
C SER A 169 -19.99 2.22 -16.58
N ARG A 170 -19.16 3.09 -17.18
CA ARG A 170 -18.36 2.73 -18.36
C ARG A 170 -17.34 1.63 -18.07
N SER A 171 -16.66 1.70 -16.93
CA SER A 171 -15.70 0.68 -16.52
C SER A 171 -16.37 -0.67 -16.26
N LEU A 172 -17.52 -0.67 -15.59
CA LEU A 172 -18.34 -1.86 -15.36
C LEU A 172 -18.83 -2.46 -16.68
N ARG A 173 -19.29 -1.63 -17.62
CA ARG A 173 -19.71 -2.09 -18.95
C ARG A 173 -18.57 -2.78 -19.69
N ALA A 174 -17.38 -2.15 -19.74
CA ALA A 174 -16.21 -2.75 -20.35
C ALA A 174 -15.83 -4.09 -19.70
N ALA A 175 -15.94 -4.20 -18.37
CA ALA A 175 -15.67 -5.45 -17.65
C ALA A 175 -16.69 -6.56 -17.96
N LEU A 176 -17.97 -6.21 -18.11
CA LEU A 176 -19.02 -7.16 -18.52
C LEU A 176 -18.80 -7.62 -19.97
N ASP A 177 -18.54 -6.69 -20.89
CA ASP A 177 -18.26 -6.98 -22.29
C ASP A 177 -17.01 -7.88 -22.42
N GLU A 178 -15.98 -7.64 -21.61
CA GLU A 178 -14.78 -8.47 -21.56
C GLU A 178 -15.07 -9.88 -21.03
N LEU A 179 -15.84 -10.00 -19.96
CA LEU A 179 -16.23 -11.31 -19.42
C LEU A 179 -17.01 -12.14 -20.46
N GLU A 180 -17.93 -11.50 -21.19
CA GLU A 180 -18.71 -12.15 -22.25
C GLU A 180 -17.87 -12.52 -23.47
N SER A 181 -16.96 -11.63 -23.89
CA SER A 181 -16.16 -11.83 -25.11
C SER A 181 -14.98 -12.78 -24.91
N SER A 182 -14.28 -12.68 -23.78
CA SER A 182 -13.12 -13.52 -23.46
C SER A 182 -13.51 -14.87 -22.85
N ASN A 183 -14.70 -14.95 -22.22
CA ASN A 183 -15.14 -16.10 -21.43
C ASN A 183 -14.08 -16.56 -20.40
N SER A 184 -13.38 -15.57 -19.82
CA SER A 184 -12.31 -15.70 -18.84
C SER A 184 -12.57 -14.74 -17.67
N LEU A 185 -12.21 -15.15 -16.46
CA LEU A 185 -12.29 -14.33 -15.27
C LEU A 185 -11.02 -14.49 -14.43
N LEU A 186 -10.34 -13.37 -14.18
CA LEU A 186 -9.20 -13.31 -13.27
C LEU A 186 -9.67 -13.08 -11.83
N LEU A 187 -9.20 -13.91 -10.92
CA LEU A 187 -9.39 -13.78 -9.48
C LEU A 187 -8.03 -13.61 -8.80
N LEU A 188 -7.96 -12.74 -7.79
CA LEU A 188 -6.81 -12.63 -6.90
C LEU A 188 -7.24 -13.00 -5.49
N ARG A 189 -6.72 -14.12 -4.99
CA ARG A 189 -6.87 -14.52 -3.60
C ARG A 189 -5.67 -14.06 -2.79
N VAL A 190 -5.93 -13.44 -1.64
CA VAL A 190 -4.92 -13.05 -0.66
C VAL A 190 -5.23 -13.78 0.64
N ASP A 191 -4.42 -14.77 0.97
CA ASP A 191 -4.52 -15.55 2.20
C ASP A 191 -3.49 -15.03 3.21
N ASP A 192 -3.93 -14.63 4.40
CA ASP A 192 -3.03 -14.46 5.55
C ASP A 192 -3.14 -15.63 6.53
N PHE A 193 -2.05 -15.91 7.23
CA PHE A 193 -1.94 -16.91 8.29
C PHE A 193 -1.14 -16.33 9.46
N ASN A 194 -1.43 -16.82 10.66
CA ASN A 194 -0.97 -16.24 11.92
C ASN A 194 -1.48 -14.79 12.12
N ALA A 195 -2.72 -14.54 11.71
CA ALA A 195 -3.44 -13.28 11.93
C ALA A 195 -4.72 -13.54 12.73
N ASN A 196 -5.26 -12.52 13.43
CA ASN A 196 -6.40 -12.68 14.35
C ASN A 196 -7.67 -13.23 13.68
N GLY A 197 -7.81 -13.08 12.35
CA GLY A 197 -9.05 -13.36 11.62
C GLY A 197 -10.15 -12.33 11.93
N LEU A 198 -11.31 -12.51 11.29
CA LEU A 198 -12.47 -11.62 11.44
C LEU A 198 -13.32 -12.00 12.66
N THR A 199 -12.75 -11.81 13.85
CA THR A 199 -13.44 -12.07 15.12
C THR A 199 -14.50 -11.02 15.44
N GLY A 200 -15.42 -11.39 16.32
CA GLY A 200 -16.44 -10.49 16.85
C GLY A 200 -17.79 -10.51 16.10
N PRO A 201 -18.75 -9.70 16.57
CA PRO A 201 -20.13 -9.71 16.10
C PRO A 201 -20.32 -9.14 14.68
N GLU A 202 -21.45 -9.45 14.06
CA GLU A 202 -21.83 -9.00 12.71
C GLU A 202 -21.98 -7.48 12.58
N TYR A 203 -22.58 -6.85 13.60
CA TYR A 203 -23.09 -5.46 13.52
C TYR A 203 -22.49 -4.49 14.54
N HIS A 204 -21.98 -5.00 15.66
CA HIS A 204 -21.36 -4.17 16.71
C HIS A 204 -19.85 -3.98 16.49
N ASP A 205 -19.19 -3.23 17.36
CA ASP A 205 -17.75 -3.01 17.31
C ASP A 205 -16.99 -4.35 17.33
N GLY A 206 -16.08 -4.53 16.37
CA GLY A 206 -15.33 -5.76 16.20
C GLY A 206 -14.60 -5.79 14.86
N ARG A 207 -13.64 -6.73 14.72
CA ARG A 207 -12.82 -6.87 13.50
C ARG A 207 -13.69 -7.18 12.28
N PHE A 208 -14.69 -8.04 12.45
CA PHE A 208 -15.63 -8.40 11.40
C PHE A 208 -16.40 -7.18 10.85
N ALA A 209 -17.14 -6.47 11.71
CA ALA A 209 -17.95 -5.33 11.27
C ALA A 209 -17.07 -4.21 10.68
N ALA A 210 -15.88 -3.99 11.24
CA ALA A 210 -14.94 -3.01 10.72
C ALA A 210 -14.56 -3.29 9.26
N VAL A 211 -14.32 -4.53 8.86
CA VAL A 211 -13.96 -4.89 7.47
C VAL A 211 -15.18 -4.97 6.56
N VAL A 212 -16.25 -5.62 7.02
CA VAL A 212 -17.36 -6.05 6.15
C VAL A 212 -18.48 -5.02 6.07
N ARG A 213 -18.79 -4.30 7.15
CA ARG A 213 -19.96 -3.43 7.24
C ARG A 213 -19.63 -1.95 7.19
N ARG A 214 -18.48 -1.56 7.71
CA ARG A 214 -18.11 -0.16 7.88
C ARG A 214 -17.26 0.32 6.72
N GLN A 215 -17.41 1.61 6.41
CA GLN A 215 -16.60 2.33 5.44
C GLN A 215 -15.95 3.49 6.19
N LEU A 216 -14.68 3.78 5.90
CA LEU A 216 -13.92 4.87 6.53
C LEU A 216 -13.85 4.81 8.06
N ASP A 217 -14.06 3.63 8.64
CA ASP A 217 -13.91 3.42 10.08
C ASP A 217 -12.46 3.01 10.40
N SER A 218 -11.73 3.95 11.00
CA SER A 218 -10.37 3.80 11.50
C SER A 218 -10.32 3.55 13.01
N HIS A 219 -11.10 2.59 13.52
CA HIS A 219 -10.85 2.01 14.85
C HIS A 219 -9.56 1.16 14.89
N LYS A 220 -8.40 1.77 14.63
CA LYS A 220 -7.07 1.22 14.93
C LYS A 220 -6.35 1.94 16.08
N GLN A 221 -7.04 2.85 16.79
CA GLN A 221 -6.44 3.63 17.88
C GLN A 221 -6.18 2.84 19.19
N ALA A 222 -6.78 1.66 19.37
CA ALA A 222 -6.70 0.93 20.64
C ALA A 222 -5.50 -0.04 20.76
N ALA A 223 -4.82 -0.40 19.67
CA ALA A 223 -3.66 -1.29 19.69
C ALA A 223 -2.40 -0.52 19.25
N GLY A 224 -1.59 -0.08 20.20
CA GLY A 224 -0.48 0.87 20.04
C GLY A 224 0.70 0.46 19.15
N ARG A 225 0.56 -0.59 18.32
CA ARG A 225 1.55 -1.05 17.34
C ARG A 225 0.98 -1.22 15.92
N ALA A 226 -0.30 -0.93 15.68
CA ALA A 226 -0.89 -1.03 14.35
C ALA A 226 -0.38 0.10 13.43
N GLY A 227 0.11 -0.30 12.25
CA GLY A 227 0.72 0.57 11.27
C GLY A 227 -0.27 1.37 10.41
N GLY A 228 -1.49 0.88 10.16
CA GLY A 228 -2.49 1.61 9.36
C GLY A 228 -3.32 2.62 10.17
N SER A 229 -3.54 3.84 9.66
CA SER A 229 -4.32 4.90 10.34
C SER A 229 -5.61 5.30 9.62
N TYR A 230 -5.71 5.12 8.30
CA TYR A 230 -6.78 5.78 7.53
C TYR A 230 -8.08 4.98 7.36
N GLY A 231 -8.12 3.70 7.73
CA GLY A 231 -9.28 2.82 7.43
C GLY A 231 -9.54 2.64 5.91
N LEU A 232 -8.63 3.15 5.08
CA LEU A 232 -8.69 3.20 3.62
C LEU A 232 -8.06 1.98 2.95
N GLY A 233 -7.11 1.29 3.60
CA GLY A 233 -6.46 0.09 3.04
C GLY A 233 -7.43 -1.06 2.73
N LYS A 234 -8.65 -1.02 3.26
CA LYS A 234 -9.76 -1.90 2.86
C LYS A 234 -10.20 -1.62 1.42
N ALA A 235 -10.33 -0.34 1.06
CA ALA A 235 -10.85 0.10 -0.22
C ALA A 235 -10.00 -0.39 -1.41
N THR A 236 -8.72 -0.69 -1.22
CA THR A 236 -7.83 -1.20 -2.28
C THR A 236 -8.25 -2.59 -2.77
N LEU A 237 -8.80 -3.45 -1.91
CA LEU A 237 -9.36 -4.75 -2.30
C LEU A 237 -10.54 -4.58 -3.28
N TRP A 238 -11.44 -3.65 -2.99
CA TRP A 238 -12.56 -3.35 -3.89
C TRP A 238 -12.13 -2.56 -5.13
N ALA A 239 -11.15 -1.65 -5.01
CA ALA A 239 -10.63 -0.90 -6.13
C ALA A 239 -9.94 -1.80 -7.17
N ALA A 240 -9.25 -2.85 -6.72
CA ALA A 240 -8.64 -3.83 -7.61
C ALA A 240 -9.64 -4.78 -8.30
N SER A 241 -10.92 -4.79 -7.88
CA SER A 241 -11.99 -5.55 -8.52
C SER A 241 -12.69 -4.71 -9.58
N ARG A 242 -12.70 -5.17 -10.83
CA ARG A 242 -13.51 -4.53 -11.90
C ARG A 242 -15.00 -4.58 -11.63
N PHE A 243 -15.45 -5.55 -10.84
CA PHE A 243 -16.84 -5.76 -10.46
C PHE A 243 -17.20 -5.13 -9.11
N GLY A 244 -16.24 -4.57 -8.37
CA GLY A 244 -16.45 -4.11 -7.00
C GLY A 244 -16.84 -5.23 -6.05
N LEU A 245 -16.41 -6.47 -6.33
CA LEU A 245 -16.83 -7.69 -5.65
C LEU A 245 -15.65 -8.37 -4.96
N VAL A 246 -15.79 -8.58 -3.65
CA VAL A 246 -14.82 -9.31 -2.83
C VAL A 246 -15.55 -10.37 -2.00
N LEU A 247 -15.09 -11.62 -2.09
CA LEU A 247 -15.52 -12.69 -1.19
C LEU A 247 -14.50 -12.89 -0.08
N ILE A 248 -14.97 -13.25 1.11
CA ILE A 248 -14.14 -13.32 2.31
C ILE A 248 -14.40 -14.65 3.00
N ASN A 249 -13.34 -15.36 3.35
CA ASN A 249 -13.38 -16.53 4.23
C ASN A 249 -12.37 -16.34 5.37
N SER A 250 -12.80 -16.46 6.63
CA SER A 250 -11.90 -16.28 7.78
C SER A 250 -11.89 -17.50 8.71
N THR A 251 -10.68 -17.81 9.18
CA THR A 251 -10.41 -18.68 10.32
C THR A 251 -10.05 -17.80 11.52
N LEU A 252 -10.79 -17.95 12.61
CA LEU A 252 -10.75 -17.05 13.75
C LEU A 252 -9.76 -17.51 14.82
N SER A 253 -9.02 -16.57 15.40
CA SER A 253 -8.19 -16.79 16.59
C SER A 253 -9.01 -17.10 17.84
N GLU A 254 -10.21 -16.53 17.93
CA GLU A 254 -11.17 -16.73 19.01
C GLU A 254 -12.51 -17.20 18.44
N PRO A 255 -13.19 -18.16 19.08
CA PRO A 255 -14.45 -18.68 18.58
C PRO A 255 -15.54 -17.61 18.55
N HIS A 256 -16.33 -17.62 17.49
CA HIS A 256 -17.57 -16.87 17.37
C HIS A 256 -18.71 -17.88 17.17
N GLU A 257 -19.78 -17.80 17.97
CA GLU A 257 -20.90 -18.76 17.90
C GLU A 257 -20.46 -20.23 18.02
N GLY A 258 -19.42 -20.49 18.83
CA GLY A 258 -18.86 -21.83 19.04
C GLY A 258 -18.04 -22.38 17.87
N ARG A 259 -17.74 -21.56 16.86
CA ARG A 259 -16.99 -21.94 15.65
C ARG A 259 -15.82 -21.00 15.40
N THR A 260 -14.78 -21.53 14.77
CA THR A 260 -13.57 -20.77 14.40
C THR A 260 -13.31 -20.79 12.91
N GLU A 261 -13.72 -21.83 12.18
CA GLU A 261 -13.34 -22.01 10.77
C GLU A 261 -14.48 -21.74 9.81
N ARG A 262 -14.15 -21.22 8.63
CA ARG A 262 -15.06 -21.06 7.48
C ARG A 262 -16.18 -20.05 7.70
N ARG A 263 -15.87 -18.93 8.35
CA ARG A 263 -16.77 -17.78 8.40
C ARG A 263 -16.71 -17.05 7.05
N VAL A 264 -17.75 -17.20 6.23
CA VAL A 264 -17.77 -16.68 4.86
C VAL A 264 -18.80 -15.56 4.70
N ILE A 265 -18.43 -14.53 3.92
CA ILE A 265 -19.33 -13.46 3.49
C ILE A 265 -18.83 -12.86 2.16
N GLY A 266 -19.73 -12.52 1.25
CA GLY A 266 -19.40 -11.70 0.08
C GLY A 266 -19.83 -10.26 0.28
N ARG A 267 -19.06 -9.32 -0.27
CA ARG A 267 -19.41 -7.90 -0.30
C ARG A 267 -19.22 -7.35 -1.70
N LEU A 268 -20.27 -6.70 -2.18
CA LEU A 268 -20.35 -6.03 -3.46
C LEU A 268 -20.57 -4.54 -3.25
N ASP A 269 -19.87 -3.71 -4.01
CA ASP A 269 -20.02 -2.27 -4.03
C ASP A 269 -20.33 -1.81 -5.45
N LEU A 270 -21.58 -1.38 -5.68
CA LEU A 270 -22.07 -0.89 -6.96
C LEU A 270 -22.59 0.53 -6.83
N PRO A 271 -22.62 1.34 -7.90
CA PRO A 271 -23.30 2.61 -7.87
C PRO A 271 -24.81 2.43 -7.66
N TRP A 272 -25.43 3.51 -7.20
CA TRP A 272 -26.88 3.66 -7.13
C TRP A 272 -27.52 3.27 -8.45
N ARG A 273 -28.60 2.51 -8.36
CA ARG A 273 -29.34 2.01 -9.52
C ARG A 273 -30.77 1.68 -9.16
N GLU A 274 -31.59 1.60 -10.19
CA GLU A 274 -32.96 1.13 -10.10
C GLU A 274 -33.08 -0.18 -10.89
N VAL A 275 -33.60 -1.22 -10.23
CA VAL A 275 -33.85 -2.54 -10.83
C VAL A 275 -35.31 -2.89 -10.54
N ASP A 276 -36.06 -3.20 -11.59
CA ASP A 276 -37.49 -3.58 -11.51
C ASP A 276 -38.37 -2.61 -10.70
N GLY A 277 -38.04 -1.32 -10.72
CA GLY A 277 -38.78 -0.27 -10.00
C GLY A 277 -38.35 -0.07 -8.55
N GLU A 278 -37.39 -0.84 -8.05
CA GLU A 278 -36.79 -0.68 -6.72
C GLU A 278 -35.44 0.02 -6.80
N ALA A 279 -35.24 1.03 -5.94
CA ALA A 279 -34.02 1.80 -5.87
C ALA A 279 -33.05 1.21 -4.83
N PHE A 280 -31.78 1.08 -5.20
CA PHE A 280 -30.72 0.52 -4.36
C PHE A 280 -29.60 1.54 -4.12
N ALA A 281 -29.14 1.66 -2.86
CA ALA A 281 -28.13 2.61 -2.45
C ALA A 281 -26.75 2.30 -3.06
N GLY A 282 -26.44 1.02 -3.27
CA GLY A 282 -25.21 0.59 -3.91
C GLY A 282 -24.68 -0.73 -3.36
N PRO A 283 -24.28 -0.79 -2.07
CA PRO A 283 -23.69 -1.98 -1.45
C PRO A 283 -24.63 -3.19 -1.38
N ALA A 284 -24.06 -4.38 -1.45
CA ALA A 284 -24.76 -5.64 -1.24
C ALA A 284 -23.88 -6.66 -0.50
N TRP A 285 -24.53 -7.61 0.18
CA TRP A 285 -23.84 -8.68 0.88
C TRP A 285 -24.37 -10.04 0.45
N PHE A 286 -23.47 -10.99 0.29
CA PHE A 286 -23.78 -12.39 0.02
C PHE A 286 -23.62 -13.20 1.29
N GLY A 287 -24.67 -13.91 1.68
CA GLY A 287 -24.63 -14.77 2.84
C GLY A 287 -26.00 -15.35 3.18
N GLU A 288 -26.12 -15.83 4.41
CA GLU A 288 -27.37 -16.35 4.92
C GLU A 288 -28.28 -15.19 5.35
N PRO A 289 -29.60 -15.25 5.08
CA PRO A 289 -30.54 -14.25 5.58
C PRO A 289 -30.52 -14.19 7.11
N ASP A 290 -30.42 -12.97 7.66
CA ASP A 290 -30.47 -12.81 9.11
C ASP A 290 -31.81 -13.28 9.68
N THR A 291 -31.71 -13.85 10.87
CA THR A 291 -32.84 -14.40 11.63
C THR A 291 -33.35 -13.42 12.66
N ASP A 292 -32.57 -12.38 12.99
CA ASP A 292 -33.00 -11.32 13.89
C ASP A 292 -34.05 -10.42 13.19
N PRO A 293 -35.25 -10.26 13.78
CA PRO A 293 -36.27 -9.35 13.26
C PRO A 293 -35.79 -7.90 13.06
N ALA A 294 -34.80 -7.44 13.83
CA ALA A 294 -34.21 -6.11 13.69
C ALA A 294 -33.35 -5.95 12.42
N HIS A 295 -32.89 -7.08 11.86
CA HIS A 295 -32.03 -7.14 10.68
C HIS A 295 -32.72 -7.88 9.52
N LYS A 296 -34.04 -7.72 9.42
CA LYS A 296 -34.82 -8.27 8.29
C LYS A 296 -34.25 -7.75 6.97
N ASP A 297 -34.13 -8.66 6.01
CA ASP A 297 -33.61 -8.40 4.66
C ASP A 297 -32.12 -7.99 4.62
N VAL A 298 -31.34 -8.47 5.58
CA VAL A 298 -29.87 -8.34 5.62
C VAL A 298 -29.22 -9.73 5.54
N SER A 299 -28.18 -9.90 4.72
CA SER A 299 -27.32 -11.10 4.77
C SER A 299 -26.37 -10.99 5.96
N ARG A 300 -26.21 -12.04 6.76
CA ARG A 300 -25.11 -12.22 7.72
C ARG A 300 -24.06 -13.20 7.18
N SER A 301 -22.86 -13.23 7.78
CA SER A 301 -21.91 -14.29 7.44
C SER A 301 -22.48 -15.67 7.79
N TRP A 302 -22.06 -16.68 7.02
CA TRP A 302 -22.42 -18.06 7.25
C TRP A 302 -21.19 -18.92 7.49
N TRP A 303 -21.40 -20.04 8.16
CA TRP A 303 -20.37 -21.05 8.39
C TRP A 303 -20.39 -22.06 7.25
N ALA A 304 -19.52 -21.87 6.26
CA ALA A 304 -19.51 -22.65 5.04
C ALA A 304 -18.99 -24.07 5.26
N ASP A 305 -19.46 -25.02 4.46
CA ASP A 305 -18.84 -26.34 4.36
C ASP A 305 -17.64 -26.31 3.40
N GLU A 306 -16.88 -27.41 3.34
CA GLU A 306 -15.71 -27.49 2.43
C GLU A 306 -16.08 -27.40 0.95
N LYS A 307 -17.28 -27.84 0.57
CA LYS A 307 -17.71 -27.81 -0.83
C LYS A 307 -17.97 -26.37 -1.25
N ALA A 308 -18.67 -25.59 -0.42
CA ALA A 308 -18.96 -24.19 -0.67
C ALA A 308 -17.68 -23.36 -0.78
N VAL A 309 -16.71 -23.51 0.14
CA VAL A 309 -15.44 -22.76 0.03
C VAL A 309 -14.62 -23.17 -1.19
N ARG A 310 -14.60 -24.46 -1.56
CA ARG A 310 -13.93 -24.91 -2.80
C ARG A 310 -14.59 -24.34 -4.06
N SER A 311 -15.93 -24.40 -4.13
CA SER A 311 -16.68 -23.85 -5.27
C SER A 311 -16.54 -22.33 -5.42
N LEU A 312 -16.27 -21.62 -4.32
CA LEU A 312 -15.99 -20.18 -4.31
C LEU A 312 -14.50 -19.86 -4.37
N HIS A 313 -13.60 -20.83 -4.59
CA HIS A 313 -12.13 -20.65 -4.59
C HIS A 313 -11.57 -20.00 -3.30
N LEU A 314 -12.24 -20.21 -2.17
CA LEU A 314 -11.91 -19.67 -0.85
C LEU A 314 -11.36 -20.75 0.10
N ASP A 315 -10.94 -21.91 -0.41
CA ASP A 315 -10.38 -22.98 0.39
C ASP A 315 -9.06 -22.55 1.06
N ARG A 316 -8.94 -22.86 2.35
CA ARG A 316 -7.75 -22.59 3.15
C ARG A 316 -7.05 -23.93 3.45
N PRO A 317 -5.73 -24.05 3.22
CA PRO A 317 -5.01 -25.32 3.40
C PRO A 317 -4.77 -25.69 4.86
N THR A 318 -4.87 -24.73 5.78
CA THR A 318 -4.65 -24.94 7.21
C THR A 318 -5.78 -24.33 8.04
N SER A 319 -5.92 -24.81 9.27
CA SER A 319 -6.80 -24.25 10.31
C SER A 319 -6.15 -23.11 11.09
N GLU A 320 -5.02 -22.58 10.61
CA GLU A 320 -4.38 -21.45 11.28
C GLU A 320 -5.23 -20.18 11.16
N PRO A 321 -5.32 -19.38 12.23
CA PRO A 321 -6.02 -18.11 12.23
C PRO A 321 -5.56 -17.18 11.10
N GLY A 322 -6.53 -16.54 10.45
CA GLY A 322 -6.33 -15.63 9.34
C GLY A 322 -7.58 -15.44 8.47
N THR A 323 -7.42 -14.76 7.35
CA THR A 323 -8.47 -14.34 6.42
C THR A 323 -7.98 -14.51 4.99
N SER A 324 -8.89 -14.98 4.16
CA SER A 324 -8.76 -15.09 2.71
C SER A 324 -9.67 -14.05 2.08
N PHE A 325 -9.09 -13.11 1.32
CA PHE A 325 -9.82 -12.17 0.49
C PHE A 325 -9.72 -12.60 -0.97
N LEU A 326 -10.85 -12.83 -1.63
CA LEU A 326 -10.92 -13.13 -3.05
C LEU A 326 -11.49 -11.93 -3.80
N VAL A 327 -10.61 -11.24 -4.53
CA VAL A 327 -10.96 -10.13 -5.42
C VAL A 327 -11.43 -10.72 -6.75
N VAL A 328 -12.71 -10.50 -7.08
CA VAL A 328 -13.32 -11.04 -8.30
C VAL A 328 -13.17 -10.08 -9.45
N GLY A 329 -12.67 -10.54 -10.60
CA GLY A 329 -12.31 -9.65 -11.72
C GLY A 329 -11.14 -8.75 -11.34
N ALA A 330 -10.08 -9.35 -10.77
CA ALA A 330 -8.87 -8.63 -10.43
C ALA A 330 -8.27 -7.99 -11.68
N HIS A 331 -7.75 -6.78 -11.56
CA HIS A 331 -7.09 -6.09 -12.66
C HIS A 331 -6.00 -5.15 -12.18
N ASP A 332 -5.08 -4.84 -13.09
CA ASP A 332 -4.04 -3.85 -12.90
C ASP A 332 -4.31 -2.64 -13.78
N ALA A 333 -4.76 -1.54 -13.18
CA ALA A 333 -5.07 -0.31 -13.90
C ALA A 333 -3.83 0.49 -14.31
N SER A 334 -2.62 0.13 -13.84
CA SER A 334 -1.39 0.82 -14.28
C SER A 334 -1.04 0.50 -15.73
N GLY A 335 -1.52 -0.64 -16.26
CA GLY A 335 -1.22 -1.09 -17.61
C GLY A 335 0.20 -1.65 -17.78
N ASP A 336 0.92 -1.88 -16.68
CA ASP A 336 2.30 -2.41 -16.71
C ASP A 336 2.36 -3.95 -16.82
N ALA A 337 1.22 -4.63 -16.68
CA ALA A 337 1.11 -6.08 -16.75
C ALA A 337 -0.09 -6.48 -17.62
N GLU A 338 0.18 -7.19 -18.71
CA GLU A 338 -0.85 -7.59 -19.69
C GLU A 338 -1.26 -9.05 -19.55
N ASP A 339 -0.36 -9.93 -19.09
CA ASP A 339 -0.61 -11.36 -18.93
C ASP A 339 -0.44 -11.88 -17.49
N LEU A 340 -0.87 -13.12 -17.26
CA LEU A 340 -0.78 -13.76 -15.95
C LEU A 340 0.63 -13.80 -15.34
N ARG A 341 1.66 -13.86 -16.18
CA ARG A 341 3.05 -13.95 -15.73
C ARG A 341 3.58 -12.58 -15.34
N ASP A 342 3.24 -11.54 -16.10
CA ASP A 342 3.55 -10.16 -15.73
C ASP A 342 2.89 -9.78 -14.40
N LEU A 343 1.63 -10.19 -14.21
CA LEU A 343 0.90 -10.00 -12.96
C LEU A 343 1.57 -10.73 -11.79
N HIS A 344 2.01 -11.97 -12.00
CA HIS A 344 2.78 -12.74 -11.01
C HIS A 344 4.09 -12.02 -10.64
N ASP A 345 4.89 -11.65 -11.63
CA ASP A 345 6.17 -10.97 -11.44
C ASP A 345 5.98 -9.58 -10.80
N LYS A 346 4.88 -8.89 -11.11
CA LYS A 346 4.53 -7.62 -10.46
C LYS A 346 4.23 -7.81 -8.97
N LEU A 347 3.47 -8.84 -8.60
CA LEU A 347 3.19 -9.16 -7.19
C LEU A 347 4.47 -9.53 -6.44
N VAL A 348 5.31 -10.42 -7.00
CA VAL A 348 6.60 -10.80 -6.41
C VAL A 348 7.48 -9.57 -6.20
N ARG A 349 7.64 -8.72 -7.21
CA ARG A 349 8.43 -7.49 -7.12
C ARG A 349 7.87 -6.52 -6.08
N SER A 350 6.55 -6.33 -6.04
CA SER A 350 5.91 -5.43 -5.07
C SER A 350 6.13 -5.90 -3.63
N LEU A 351 5.99 -7.21 -3.37
CA LEU A 351 6.23 -7.81 -2.05
C LEU A 351 7.71 -7.70 -1.65
N ALA A 352 8.63 -7.95 -2.59
CA ALA A 352 10.06 -7.80 -2.37
C ALA A 352 10.45 -6.34 -2.07
N ASP A 353 9.99 -5.37 -2.87
CA ASP A 353 10.33 -3.95 -2.71
C ASP A 353 9.68 -3.35 -1.44
N GLY A 354 8.44 -3.75 -1.14
CA GLY A 354 7.66 -3.23 -0.02
C GLY A 354 8.04 -3.80 1.34
N PHE A 355 8.41 -5.09 1.41
CA PHE A 355 8.55 -5.83 2.67
C PHE A 355 9.84 -6.63 2.81
N TRP A 356 10.89 -6.37 2.00
CA TRP A 356 12.17 -7.08 2.14
C TRP A 356 12.68 -7.11 3.59
N ALA A 357 12.53 -5.99 4.33
CA ALA A 357 12.98 -5.87 5.70
C ALA A 357 12.16 -6.68 6.72
N ALA A 358 10.86 -6.89 6.45
CA ALA A 358 10.01 -7.75 7.27
C ALA A 358 10.30 -9.24 7.03
N MET A 359 10.79 -9.59 5.85
CA MET A 359 11.17 -10.96 5.46
C MET A 359 12.57 -11.39 5.92
N ILE A 360 13.31 -10.50 6.59
CA ILE A 360 14.64 -10.80 7.15
C ILE A 360 14.55 -11.02 8.65
N GLY A 361 14.99 -12.20 9.08
CA GLY A 361 15.22 -12.54 10.48
C GLY A 361 16.70 -12.43 10.88
N GLY A 362 16.95 -12.19 12.17
CA GLY A 362 18.28 -12.32 12.76
C GLY A 362 18.51 -13.73 13.33
N ARG A 363 19.66 -13.96 13.95
CA ARG A 363 19.98 -15.24 14.62
C ARG A 363 19.08 -15.55 15.81
N ALA A 364 18.62 -14.51 16.50
CA ALA A 364 17.82 -14.63 17.73
C ALA A 364 16.31 -14.73 17.45
N ALA A 365 15.83 -14.13 16.37
CA ALA A 365 14.42 -14.08 16.02
C ALA A 365 14.24 -14.26 14.50
N GLY A 366 13.30 -15.11 14.12
CA GLY A 366 12.93 -15.33 12.72
C GLY A 366 12.37 -14.07 12.04
N PRO A 367 12.06 -14.13 10.74
CA PRO A 367 11.44 -13.03 10.03
C PRO A 367 10.06 -12.70 10.61
N LEU A 368 9.58 -11.48 10.35
CA LEU A 368 8.23 -11.05 10.71
C LEU A 368 7.20 -11.52 9.67
N LEU A 369 7.63 -11.70 8.42
CA LEU A 369 6.79 -12.02 7.27
C LEU A 369 7.42 -13.14 6.44
N GLU A 370 6.58 -14.03 5.90
CA GLU A 370 6.93 -14.82 4.72
C GLU A 370 5.87 -14.60 3.64
N ALA A 371 6.29 -14.38 2.40
CA ALA A 371 5.40 -14.13 1.28
C ALA A 371 5.60 -15.17 0.18
N ARG A 372 4.49 -15.60 -0.42
CA ARG A 372 4.45 -16.53 -1.56
C ARG A 372 3.48 -16.03 -2.62
N VAL A 373 3.79 -16.31 -3.88
CA VAL A 373 2.90 -16.02 -5.01
C VAL A 373 2.72 -17.30 -5.83
N SER A 374 1.49 -17.58 -6.25
CA SER A 374 1.15 -18.72 -7.09
C SER A 374 0.19 -18.30 -8.20
N THR A 375 0.31 -18.93 -9.36
CA THR A 375 -0.58 -18.65 -10.50
C THR A 375 -1.14 -19.93 -11.09
N LEU A 376 -2.47 -19.99 -11.13
CA LEU A 376 -3.25 -21.13 -11.55
C LEU A 376 -4.16 -20.72 -12.71
N ARG A 377 -4.37 -21.63 -13.65
CA ARG A 377 -5.43 -21.56 -14.66
C ARG A 377 -6.27 -22.81 -14.55
N ASP A 378 -7.57 -22.65 -14.29
CA ASP A 378 -8.50 -23.78 -14.17
C ASP A 378 -8.01 -24.86 -13.19
N GLY A 379 -7.45 -24.42 -12.05
CA GLY A 379 -6.88 -25.29 -11.01
C GLY A 379 -5.49 -25.88 -11.32
N HIS A 380 -4.95 -25.67 -12.52
CA HIS A 380 -3.63 -26.15 -12.93
C HIS A 380 -2.57 -25.07 -12.73
N VAL A 381 -1.41 -25.45 -12.19
CA VAL A 381 -0.29 -24.52 -11.96
C VAL A 381 0.30 -24.08 -13.30
N VAL A 382 0.22 -22.77 -13.58
CA VAL A 382 0.83 -22.13 -14.75
C VAL A 382 2.21 -21.58 -14.41
N VAL A 383 2.30 -20.87 -13.28
CA VAL A 383 3.56 -20.45 -12.67
C VAL A 383 3.68 -21.15 -11.32
N PRO A 384 4.75 -21.92 -11.08
CA PRO A 384 4.99 -22.57 -9.79
C PRO A 384 4.91 -21.59 -8.63
N GLU A 385 4.61 -22.10 -7.44
CA GLU A 385 4.68 -21.30 -6.21
C GLU A 385 6.10 -20.71 -6.08
N GLU A 386 6.18 -19.39 -6.05
CA GLU A 386 7.40 -18.64 -5.81
C GLU A 386 7.39 -18.07 -4.39
N ARG A 387 8.36 -18.49 -3.58
CA ARG A 387 8.64 -17.86 -2.30
C ARG A 387 9.44 -16.59 -2.58
N VAL A 388 8.95 -15.45 -2.09
CA VAL A 388 9.64 -14.16 -2.26
C VAL A 388 10.90 -14.15 -1.39
N ASP A 389 12.08 -14.16 -2.02
CA ASP A 389 13.37 -14.05 -1.35
C ASP A 389 13.89 -12.61 -1.43
N PRO A 390 14.02 -11.89 -0.30
CA PRO A 390 14.53 -10.52 -0.30
C PRO A 390 15.99 -10.41 -0.79
N TYR A 391 16.81 -11.46 -0.66
CA TYR A 391 18.22 -11.41 -1.05
C TYR A 391 18.43 -11.46 -2.57
N THR A 392 17.45 -11.94 -3.34
CA THR A 392 17.53 -11.98 -4.80
C THR A 392 17.53 -10.59 -5.41
N ARG A 393 16.72 -9.67 -4.85
CA ARG A 393 16.52 -8.31 -5.38
C ARG A 393 17.25 -7.24 -4.58
N HIS A 394 17.40 -7.44 -3.26
CA HIS A 394 17.95 -6.47 -2.34
C HIS A 394 19.07 -7.06 -1.46
N PRO A 395 20.13 -7.68 -2.05
CA PRO A 395 21.16 -8.37 -1.27
C PRO A 395 21.92 -7.45 -0.31
N ALA A 396 22.25 -6.23 -0.75
CA ALA A 396 22.96 -5.26 0.09
C ALA A 396 22.08 -4.77 1.24
N LEU A 397 20.83 -4.36 0.98
CA LEU A 397 19.89 -3.96 2.04
C LEU A 397 19.63 -5.11 3.02
N GLY A 398 19.53 -6.34 2.51
CA GLY A 398 19.35 -7.53 3.32
C GLY A 398 20.52 -7.78 4.28
N ARG A 399 21.74 -7.70 3.77
CA ARG A 399 22.97 -7.74 4.58
C ARG A 399 22.99 -6.64 5.65
N ALA A 400 22.61 -5.41 5.29
CA ALA A 400 22.60 -4.28 6.24
C ALA A 400 21.67 -4.55 7.43
N LEU A 401 20.44 -4.97 7.16
CA LEU A 401 19.47 -5.26 8.21
C LEU A 401 19.86 -6.49 9.02
N GLN A 402 20.29 -7.58 8.38
CA GLN A 402 20.72 -8.78 9.09
C GLN A 402 21.90 -8.50 10.04
N ALA A 403 22.89 -7.70 9.60
CA ALA A 403 24.00 -7.31 10.46
C ALA A 403 23.55 -6.49 11.68
N HIS A 404 22.51 -5.66 11.53
CA HIS A 404 21.94 -4.92 12.65
C HIS A 404 21.22 -5.83 13.65
N LEU A 405 20.38 -6.75 13.15
CA LEU A 405 19.65 -7.72 13.98
C LEU A 405 20.60 -8.67 14.72
N ASP A 406 21.72 -9.02 14.10
CA ASP A 406 22.75 -9.88 14.69
C ASP A 406 23.75 -9.11 15.60
N GLY A 407 23.69 -7.78 15.64
CA GLY A 407 24.62 -6.96 16.42
C GLY A 407 26.05 -6.87 15.84
N HIS A 408 26.23 -7.12 14.55
CA HIS A 408 27.54 -7.14 13.86
C HIS A 408 27.86 -5.84 13.09
N THR A 409 27.33 -4.70 13.53
CA THR A 409 27.59 -3.40 12.86
C THR A 409 28.85 -2.71 13.38
N VAL A 410 29.50 -1.93 12.52
CA VAL A 410 30.69 -1.12 12.86
C VAL A 410 30.38 0.38 12.85
N GLU A 411 31.21 1.21 13.49
CA GLU A 411 31.03 2.68 13.43
C GLU A 411 31.55 3.30 12.14
N THR A 412 32.47 2.63 11.45
CA THR A 412 33.11 3.09 10.21
C THR A 412 33.39 1.91 9.30
N LEU A 413 33.09 2.05 8.01
CA LEU A 413 33.39 1.04 7.01
C LEU A 413 34.90 0.93 6.78
N THR A 414 35.47 -0.24 7.08
CA THR A 414 36.87 -0.58 6.80
C THR A 414 37.02 -1.65 5.71
N SER A 415 35.94 -2.37 5.39
CA SER A 415 35.89 -3.43 4.39
C SER A 415 34.53 -3.42 3.66
N GLU A 416 34.45 -4.11 2.51
CA GLU A 416 33.27 -4.12 1.64
C GLU A 416 32.11 -4.99 2.16
N ASP A 417 32.40 -5.91 3.07
CA ASP A 417 31.45 -6.80 3.75
C ASP A 417 30.85 -6.18 5.03
N GLN A 418 31.36 -5.03 5.46
CA GLN A 418 30.92 -4.38 6.69
C GLN A 418 29.66 -3.53 6.52
N VAL A 419 28.97 -3.34 7.64
CA VAL A 419 27.78 -2.50 7.74
C VAL A 419 28.05 -1.43 8.79
N ALA A 420 28.07 -0.17 8.39
CA ALA A 420 28.23 0.94 9.29
C ALA A 420 26.89 1.33 9.94
N ARG A 421 26.90 1.63 11.24
CA ARG A 421 25.75 2.10 12.00
C ARG A 421 25.99 3.52 12.51
N ALA A 422 24.99 4.38 12.37
CA ALA A 422 24.93 5.68 13.01
C ALA A 422 23.53 5.92 13.61
N GLU A 423 23.45 6.83 14.57
CA GLU A 423 22.19 7.27 15.17
C GLU A 423 21.82 8.65 14.61
N VAL A 424 20.54 8.83 14.29
CA VAL A 424 19.99 10.07 13.72
C VAL A 424 18.85 10.56 14.61
N PRO A 425 18.97 11.74 15.22
CA PRO A 425 17.93 12.25 16.12
C PRO A 425 16.68 12.70 15.35
N LEU A 426 15.53 12.22 15.79
CA LEU A 426 14.20 12.71 15.42
C LEU A 426 13.60 13.42 16.63
N ILE A 427 13.28 14.70 16.49
CA ILE A 427 12.61 15.47 17.54
C ILE A 427 11.10 15.45 17.31
N VAL A 428 10.39 14.71 18.16
CA VAL A 428 8.93 14.60 18.16
C VAL A 428 8.34 15.80 18.89
N THR A 429 7.50 16.55 18.18
CA THR A 429 6.80 17.71 18.73
C THR A 429 5.67 17.22 19.67
N PRO A 430 5.33 17.92 20.76
CA PRO A 430 4.19 17.53 21.58
C PRO A 430 2.85 17.68 20.85
N LEU A 431 1.83 16.95 21.34
CA LEU A 431 0.44 17.11 20.91
C LEU A 431 -0.11 18.47 21.34
N LYS A 432 -0.98 19.07 20.53
CA LYS A 432 -1.63 20.35 20.85
C LYS A 432 -2.34 20.28 22.19
N GLY A 433 -2.10 21.27 23.04
CA GLY A 433 -2.72 21.37 24.37
C GLY A 433 -2.12 20.45 25.43
N ARG A 434 -1.15 19.59 25.08
CA ARG A 434 -0.38 18.79 26.03
C ARG A 434 1.06 19.29 26.23
N GLY A 435 1.55 20.16 25.35
CA GLY A 435 2.87 20.80 25.48
C GLY A 435 2.93 21.84 26.60
N ARG A 436 4.09 21.95 27.26
CA ARG A 436 4.40 23.07 28.16
C ARG A 436 4.98 24.24 27.37
N ALA A 437 4.91 25.46 27.92
CA ALA A 437 5.58 26.62 27.32
C ALA A 437 7.09 26.34 27.14
N ARG A 438 7.56 26.40 25.89
CA ARG A 438 8.95 26.07 25.46
C ARG A 438 9.34 24.59 25.54
N ASP A 439 8.39 23.65 25.50
CA ASP A 439 8.70 22.23 25.32
C ASP A 439 9.42 22.04 23.97
N LYS A 440 10.63 21.48 24.00
CA LYS A 440 11.45 21.28 22.79
C LYS A 440 11.05 20.01 22.03
N GLY A 441 10.17 19.19 22.61
CA GLY A 441 9.81 17.87 22.09
C GLY A 441 10.52 16.74 22.84
N ARG A 442 10.30 15.51 22.39
CA ARG A 442 11.03 14.31 22.83
C ARG A 442 11.97 13.87 21.71
N GLU A 443 13.16 13.41 22.07
CA GLU A 443 14.15 12.92 21.11
C GLU A 443 14.01 11.41 20.98
N HIS A 444 13.96 10.94 19.74
CA HIS A 444 14.03 9.54 19.36
C HIS A 444 15.25 9.34 18.46
N LEU A 445 16.07 8.32 18.73
CA LEU A 445 17.30 8.07 17.98
C LEU A 445 17.06 7.04 16.89
N ALA A 446 16.74 7.46 15.67
CA ALA A 446 16.62 6.54 14.53
C ALA A 446 17.97 5.87 14.22
N VAL A 447 17.95 4.62 13.73
CA VAL A 447 19.16 3.86 13.39
C VAL A 447 19.39 3.92 11.89
N LEU A 448 20.51 4.48 11.46
CA LEU A 448 20.95 4.49 10.07
C LEU A 448 22.01 3.42 9.86
N LEU A 449 21.75 2.51 8.92
CA LEU A 449 22.66 1.47 8.49
C LEU A 449 23.16 1.81 7.09
N LEU A 450 24.45 1.65 6.83
CA LEU A 450 25.05 1.89 5.51
C LEU A 450 25.97 0.73 5.14
N THR A 451 25.78 0.20 3.95
CA THR A 451 26.62 -0.86 3.39
C THR A 451 26.97 -0.55 1.93
N PRO A 452 28.09 -1.04 1.41
CA PRO A 452 28.38 -0.97 -0.03
C PRO A 452 27.27 -1.60 -0.88
N ALA A 453 26.98 -1.02 -2.04
CA ALA A 453 26.01 -1.62 -2.96
C ALA A 453 26.55 -2.93 -3.53
N ALA A 454 25.66 -3.88 -3.83
CA ALA A 454 26.02 -5.09 -4.56
C ALA A 454 26.09 -4.79 -6.06
N ASP A 455 26.87 -5.57 -6.82
CA ASP A 455 26.96 -5.43 -8.28
C ASP A 455 25.61 -5.67 -8.98
N THR A 456 24.72 -6.42 -8.33
CA THR A 456 23.36 -6.72 -8.80
C THR A 456 22.33 -5.66 -8.44
N ASP A 457 22.69 -4.63 -7.67
CA ASP A 457 21.74 -3.57 -7.28
C ASP A 457 21.44 -2.67 -8.49
N GLU A 458 20.22 -2.74 -9.04
CA GLU A 458 19.77 -1.88 -10.16
C GLU A 458 19.88 -0.38 -9.84
N ARG A 459 19.66 -0.04 -8.57
CA ARG A 459 19.64 1.33 -8.06
C ARG A 459 20.52 1.41 -6.82
N HIS A 460 21.51 2.30 -6.83
CA HIS A 460 22.42 2.50 -5.71
C HIS A 460 22.41 3.95 -5.18
N SER A 461 23.08 4.14 -4.05
CA SER A 461 23.24 5.40 -3.31
C SER A 461 21.91 5.97 -2.83
N ARG A 462 21.08 5.13 -2.19
CA ARG A 462 19.75 5.48 -1.69
C ARG A 462 19.63 5.19 -0.19
N VAL A 463 18.73 5.90 0.45
CA VAL A 463 18.29 5.65 1.83
C VAL A 463 16.85 5.16 1.77
N VAL A 464 16.64 3.92 2.20
CA VAL A 464 15.32 3.31 2.38
C VAL A 464 14.88 3.58 3.82
N CYS A 465 13.78 4.30 3.98
CA CYS A 465 13.26 4.69 5.28
C CYS A 465 12.06 3.81 5.65
N MET A 466 12.05 3.32 6.88
CA MET A 466 10.97 2.48 7.41
C MET A 466 10.67 2.78 8.89
N ARG A 467 9.48 2.37 9.29
CA ARG A 467 9.00 2.38 10.69
C ARG A 467 8.33 1.04 11.03
N GLY A 468 7.87 0.89 12.27
CA GLY A 468 6.92 -0.17 12.64
C GLY A 468 7.27 -1.55 12.10
N ASN A 469 6.29 -2.15 11.40
CA ASN A 469 6.32 -3.49 10.79
C ASN A 469 7.37 -3.67 9.67
N ARG A 470 8.40 -2.81 9.59
CA ARG A 470 9.50 -2.85 8.62
C ARG A 470 9.04 -2.80 7.15
N MET A 471 7.94 -2.09 6.91
CA MET A 471 7.48 -1.76 5.56
C MET A 471 8.31 -0.58 5.02
N THR A 472 8.80 -0.70 3.78
CA THR A 472 9.47 0.42 3.09
C THR A 472 8.49 1.56 2.91
N ILE A 473 8.71 2.72 3.54
CA ILE A 473 7.85 3.90 3.39
C ILE A 473 8.32 4.76 2.23
N THR A 474 9.60 5.14 2.22
CA THR A 474 10.12 6.05 1.21
C THR A 474 11.57 5.74 0.87
N GLU A 475 11.94 5.97 -0.39
CA GLU A 475 13.31 5.92 -0.86
C GLU A 475 13.75 7.29 -1.37
N HIS A 476 14.97 7.72 -1.02
CA HIS A 476 15.54 8.93 -1.61
C HIS A 476 17.05 8.83 -1.76
N ARG A 477 17.58 9.59 -2.71
CA ARG A 477 19.02 9.79 -2.87
C ARG A 477 19.47 10.94 -1.97
N PRO A 478 20.47 10.73 -1.10
CA PRO A 478 20.99 11.79 -0.24
C PRO A 478 21.55 12.96 -1.03
N ARG A 479 21.42 14.16 -0.45
CA ARG A 479 21.94 15.40 -1.05
C ARG A 479 23.42 15.61 -0.72
N GLU A 480 24.13 16.34 -1.58
CA GLU A 480 25.51 16.81 -1.33
C GLU A 480 26.52 15.68 -1.04
N LEU A 481 26.41 14.55 -1.73
CA LEU A 481 27.38 13.46 -1.59
C LEU A 481 28.78 13.89 -2.05
N PRO A 482 29.86 13.52 -1.32
CA PRO A 482 31.24 13.78 -1.74
C PRO A 482 31.54 13.22 -3.14
N LEU A 483 32.36 13.93 -3.92
CA LEU A 483 32.85 13.45 -5.21
C LEU A 483 33.66 12.16 -5.01
N GLY A 484 33.38 11.13 -5.80
CA GLY A 484 34.03 9.82 -5.67
C GLY A 484 33.42 8.90 -4.59
N THR A 485 32.23 9.24 -4.06
CA THR A 485 31.45 8.35 -3.19
C THR A 485 31.24 7.00 -3.87
N MET A 486 31.61 5.91 -3.17
CA MET A 486 31.32 4.56 -3.63
C MET A 486 29.80 4.30 -3.68
N PRO A 487 29.31 3.45 -4.60
CA PRO A 487 27.93 2.95 -4.54
C PRO A 487 27.63 2.33 -3.17
N PHE A 488 26.51 2.71 -2.56
CA PHE A 488 26.09 2.24 -1.24
C PHE A 488 24.58 2.02 -1.19
N GLN A 489 24.11 1.22 -0.25
CA GLN A 489 22.73 1.17 0.19
C GLN A 489 22.66 1.60 1.65
N ALA A 490 21.61 2.35 1.99
CA ALA A 490 21.37 2.75 3.36
C ALA A 490 19.94 2.45 3.79
N VAL A 491 19.78 2.09 5.06
CA VAL A 491 18.50 1.73 5.70
C VAL A 491 18.33 2.61 6.91
N LEU A 492 17.23 3.34 7.00
CA LEU A 492 16.87 4.14 8.16
C LEU A 492 15.70 3.48 8.89
N LEU A 493 15.96 3.00 10.11
CA LEU A 493 14.98 2.42 11.01
C LEU A 493 14.52 3.48 12.01
N ALA A 494 13.22 3.78 12.06
CA ALA A 494 12.63 4.71 13.02
C ALA A 494 11.45 4.07 13.76
N GLY A 495 11.10 4.62 14.93
CA GLY A 495 10.03 4.05 15.76
C GLY A 495 10.33 2.59 16.13
N TYR A 496 9.30 1.74 16.08
CA TYR A 496 9.44 0.33 16.47
C TYR A 496 10.35 -0.48 15.53
N ALA A 497 10.68 0.03 14.34
CA ALA A 497 11.64 -0.63 13.45
C ALA A 497 13.06 -0.70 14.05
N THR A 498 13.37 0.11 15.06
CA THR A 498 14.67 0.09 15.76
C THR A 498 14.86 -1.10 16.70
N ASP A 499 13.86 -1.98 16.84
CA ASP A 499 13.84 -3.12 17.77
C ASP A 499 14.04 -2.73 19.25
N ARG A 500 13.67 -1.48 19.57
CA ARG A 500 13.66 -0.94 20.93
C ARG A 500 12.23 -0.65 21.34
N ASP A 501 11.98 -0.81 22.63
CA ASP A 501 10.75 -0.37 23.27
C ASP A 501 11.03 0.83 24.18
N GLY A 502 10.15 1.82 24.14
CA GLY A 502 10.29 3.06 24.91
C GLY A 502 9.18 4.06 24.63
N GLU A 503 8.96 4.99 25.56
CA GLU A 503 8.00 6.09 25.36
C GLU A 503 8.40 6.98 24.18
N ASP A 504 9.70 7.23 24.01
CA ASP A 504 10.25 7.96 22.86
C ASP A 504 9.97 7.25 21.54
N VAL A 505 10.06 5.91 21.53
CA VAL A 505 9.80 5.07 20.36
C VAL A 505 8.33 5.12 19.97
N ALA A 506 7.42 4.96 20.94
CA ALA A 506 5.99 5.03 20.70
C ALA A 506 5.58 6.42 20.17
N LEU A 507 6.13 7.50 20.74
CA LEU A 507 5.88 8.86 20.27
C LEU A 507 6.41 9.09 18.85
N ALA A 508 7.59 8.55 18.52
CA ALA A 508 8.14 8.62 17.17
C ALA A 508 7.29 7.84 16.15
N GLU A 509 6.82 6.65 16.52
CA GLU A 509 5.93 5.85 15.68
C GLU A 509 4.63 6.61 15.37
N GLU A 510 3.98 7.15 16.40
CA GLU A 510 2.74 7.91 16.23
C GLU A 510 2.95 9.20 15.41
N PHE A 511 4.08 9.88 15.60
CA PHE A 511 4.43 11.09 14.86
C PHE A 511 4.68 10.82 13.38
N LEU A 512 5.46 9.78 13.08
CA LEU A 512 5.75 9.38 11.70
C LEU A 512 4.49 8.86 11.01
N ARG A 513 3.69 8.02 11.68
CA ARG A 513 2.39 7.55 11.17
C ARG A 513 1.46 8.71 10.83
N ALA A 514 1.36 9.71 11.70
CA ALA A 514 0.54 10.89 11.42
C ALA A 514 1.05 11.70 10.22
N SER A 515 2.33 11.59 9.83
CA SER A 515 2.93 12.28 8.68
C SER A 515 2.85 11.50 7.36
N GLU A 516 2.31 10.29 7.38
CA GLU A 516 2.17 9.46 6.18
C GLU A 516 0.85 9.73 5.49
N PRO A 517 0.82 9.91 4.15
CA PRO A 517 -0.43 9.92 3.42
C PRO A 517 -1.02 8.50 3.33
N PRO A 518 -2.29 8.34 2.88
CA PRO A 518 -2.94 7.04 2.74
C PRO A 518 -2.18 5.99 1.93
N GLU A 519 -1.37 6.42 0.95
CA GLU A 519 -0.57 5.54 0.09
C GLU A 519 0.71 5.04 0.77
N HIS A 520 1.03 5.58 1.96
CA HIS A 520 2.20 5.23 2.76
C HIS A 520 3.54 5.37 1.99
N ASP A 521 3.69 6.37 1.11
CA ASP A 521 4.85 6.52 0.20
C ASP A 521 5.89 7.58 0.63
N ARG A 522 5.58 8.38 1.66
CA ARG A 522 6.41 9.50 2.11
C ARG A 522 6.05 9.95 3.53
N TRP A 523 7.00 10.62 4.19
CA TRP A 523 6.73 11.41 5.42
C TRP A 523 6.62 12.89 5.09
N ASP A 524 5.42 13.43 4.97
CA ASP A 524 5.21 14.83 4.56
C ASP A 524 4.16 15.55 5.45
N ARG A 525 3.81 16.77 5.08
CA ARG A 525 2.72 17.50 5.69
C ARG A 525 1.37 16.84 5.35
N THR A 526 0.73 16.28 6.37
CA THR A 526 -0.65 15.76 6.30
C THR A 526 -1.61 16.61 7.15
N GLU A 527 -2.91 16.46 6.91
CA GLU A 527 -3.94 17.09 7.75
C GLU A 527 -3.88 16.56 9.19
N GLU A 528 -3.69 15.25 9.36
CA GLU A 528 -3.58 14.59 10.66
C GLU A 528 -2.39 15.16 11.48
N LEU A 529 -1.19 15.23 10.90
CA LEU A 529 0.00 15.79 11.55
C LEU A 529 -0.24 17.24 12.00
N THR A 530 -0.78 18.07 11.09
CA THR A 530 -1.02 19.49 11.41
C THR A 530 -2.18 19.72 12.37
N SER A 531 -3.08 18.74 12.51
CA SER A 531 -4.21 18.77 13.42
C SER A 531 -3.82 18.35 14.83
N LEU A 532 -3.07 17.26 14.98
CA LEU A 532 -2.69 16.66 16.26
C LEU A 532 -1.51 17.37 16.94
N TYR A 533 -0.49 17.80 16.18
CA TYR A 533 0.78 18.27 16.73
C TYR A 533 0.91 19.81 16.75
N GLU A 534 1.72 20.32 17.68
CA GLU A 534 1.99 21.76 17.78
C GLU A 534 2.72 22.34 16.56
N ARG A 535 2.71 23.68 16.46
CA ARG A 535 3.39 24.39 15.37
C ARG A 535 4.88 24.06 15.38
N GLY A 536 5.39 23.57 14.25
CA GLY A 536 6.80 23.18 14.10
C GLY A 536 6.99 21.73 13.67
N ALA A 537 5.97 20.87 13.75
CA ALA A 537 6.03 19.45 13.35
C ALA A 537 6.60 19.24 11.93
N VAL A 538 6.12 20.01 10.95
CA VAL A 538 6.61 19.93 9.55
C VAL A 538 8.09 20.35 9.44
N SER A 539 8.54 21.30 10.25
CA SER A 539 9.95 21.70 10.30
C SER A 539 10.82 20.59 10.89
N ARG A 540 10.34 19.88 11.93
CA ARG A 540 11.06 18.73 12.51
C ARG A 540 11.26 17.59 11.51
N LEU A 541 10.28 17.33 10.65
CA LEU A 541 10.45 16.35 9.55
C LEU A 541 11.52 16.78 8.54
N LYS A 542 11.60 18.08 8.22
CA LYS A 542 12.64 18.61 7.32
C LYS A 542 14.03 18.57 7.97
N GLU A 543 14.12 18.90 9.26
CA GLU A 543 15.34 18.77 10.06
C GLU A 543 15.80 17.31 10.08
N PHE A 544 14.90 16.38 10.38
CA PHE A 544 15.20 14.95 10.38
C PHE A 544 15.76 14.46 9.04
N ARG A 545 15.12 14.81 7.91
CA ARG A 545 15.65 14.49 6.57
C ARG A 545 17.05 15.08 6.34
N SER A 546 17.29 16.30 6.79
CA SER A 546 18.62 16.93 6.68
C SER A 546 19.66 16.23 7.56
N ASP A 547 19.27 15.74 8.73
CA ASP A 547 20.17 15.03 9.65
C ASP A 547 20.49 13.61 9.15
N VAL A 548 19.55 12.96 8.46
CA VAL A 548 19.82 11.72 7.69
C VAL A 548 20.87 11.99 6.60
N ASP A 549 20.69 13.03 5.79
CA ASP A 549 21.66 13.42 4.75
C ASP A 549 23.05 13.72 5.36
N LYS A 550 23.12 14.38 6.53
CA LYS A 550 24.38 14.63 7.23
C LYS A 550 25.03 13.34 7.73
N ALA A 551 24.24 12.44 8.32
CA ALA A 551 24.73 11.17 8.85
C ALA A 551 25.29 10.27 7.73
N VAL A 552 24.59 10.17 6.60
CA VAL A 552 25.11 9.43 5.42
C VAL A 552 26.43 10.03 4.94
N ARG A 553 26.51 11.36 4.80
CA ARG A 553 27.76 12.03 4.39
C ARG A 553 28.91 11.78 5.36
N ALA A 554 28.63 11.78 6.66
CA ALA A 554 29.63 11.48 7.68
C ALA A 554 30.14 10.04 7.58
N LEU A 555 29.26 9.07 7.30
CA LEU A 555 29.64 7.66 7.15
C LEU A 555 30.45 7.40 5.87
N VAL A 556 30.04 7.99 4.75
CA VAL A 556 30.74 7.85 3.46
C VAL A 556 32.07 8.61 3.43
N GLY A 557 32.09 9.82 4.00
CA GLY A 557 33.26 10.71 3.98
C GLY A 557 34.44 10.23 4.84
N ARG A 558 34.22 9.28 5.76
CA ARG A 558 35.26 8.75 6.67
C ARG A 558 36.27 7.79 5.99
N ARG A 559 36.14 7.52 4.69
CA ARG A 559 37.08 6.67 3.93
C ARG A 559 38.38 7.39 3.50
N GLU A 560 38.69 8.58 4.02
CA GLU A 560 40.08 9.07 4.03
C GLU A 560 40.90 8.40 5.14
N ALA A 561 40.92 7.06 5.17
CA ALA A 561 42.04 6.36 5.75
C ALA A 561 43.23 6.60 4.81
N LYS A 562 44.21 7.39 5.27
CA LYS A 562 45.51 7.62 4.62
C LYS A 562 45.97 6.36 3.90
N ARG A 563 45.82 6.30 2.57
CA ARG A 563 46.61 5.38 1.75
C ARG A 563 48.06 5.81 1.94
N ALA A 564 48.82 5.01 2.68
CA ALA A 564 50.25 5.16 2.76
C ALA A 564 50.83 5.11 1.34
N GLY A 565 51.44 6.21 0.92
CA GLY A 565 52.37 6.32 -0.21
C GLY A 565 51.90 5.78 -1.55
N GLY A 566 51.27 6.64 -2.37
CA GLY A 566 51.33 6.44 -3.83
C GLY A 566 52.79 6.49 -4.32
N PRO A 567 53.15 5.78 -5.41
CA PRO A 567 54.51 5.75 -5.95
C PRO A 567 55.02 7.17 -6.21
N ALA A 568 56.27 7.46 -5.79
CA ALA A 568 56.89 8.78 -5.97
C ALA A 568 56.81 9.28 -7.43
N ALA A 569 56.85 8.36 -8.40
CA ALA A 569 56.72 8.65 -9.83
C ALA A 569 55.41 9.35 -10.24
N LEU A 570 54.29 9.14 -9.51
CA LEU A 570 53.03 9.81 -9.79
C LEU A 570 52.91 11.19 -9.13
N ARG A 571 53.74 11.50 -8.13
CA ARG A 571 53.79 12.85 -7.52
C ARG A 571 54.49 13.86 -8.40
N GLU A 572 55.52 13.45 -9.14
CA GLU A 572 56.25 14.33 -10.07
C GLU A 572 55.50 14.57 -11.38
N LEU A 573 54.61 13.66 -11.79
CA LEU A 573 53.77 13.81 -12.99
C LEU A 573 52.47 14.62 -12.76
N LEU A 574 52.14 14.94 -11.51
CA LEU A 574 50.94 15.71 -11.13
C LEU A 574 51.25 17.11 -10.57
N THR A 575 52.52 17.50 -10.51
CA THR A 575 52.91 18.89 -10.24
C THR A 575 52.84 19.70 -11.53
N TRP A 576 51.62 20.08 -11.92
CA TRP A 576 51.45 21.26 -12.76
C TRP A 576 51.52 22.50 -11.86
N ASP A 577 52.44 23.40 -12.16
CA ASP A 577 52.57 24.70 -11.53
C ASP A 577 51.26 25.49 -11.67
N ALA A 578 50.46 25.49 -10.60
CA ALA A 578 49.33 26.39 -10.47
C ALA A 578 49.89 27.78 -10.13
N PRO A 579 49.61 28.83 -10.93
CA PRO A 579 49.89 30.19 -10.50
C PRO A 579 49.07 30.49 -9.22
N ASN A 580 49.75 31.09 -8.25
CA ASN A 580 49.27 31.58 -6.97
C ASN A 580 47.75 31.57 -6.78
N ALA A 581 47.30 30.77 -5.81
CA ALA A 581 45.94 30.74 -5.31
C ALA A 581 45.56 32.11 -4.72
N SER A 582 45.06 33.00 -5.58
CA SER A 582 44.14 34.03 -5.14
C SER A 582 42.86 33.35 -4.65
N THR A 583 42.32 33.87 -3.56
CA THR A 583 41.04 33.51 -2.95
C THR A 583 40.01 33.06 -3.99
N ARG A 584 39.66 31.76 -4.00
CA ARG A 584 38.52 31.23 -4.76
C ARG A 584 37.23 31.91 -4.28
N ARG A 585 36.86 33.02 -4.93
CA ARG A 585 35.48 33.48 -4.98
C ARG A 585 34.70 32.40 -5.72
N THR A 586 33.66 31.85 -5.10
CA THR A 586 32.60 31.13 -5.82
C THR A 586 32.04 32.07 -6.89
N GLN A 587 32.54 31.97 -8.12
CA GLN A 587 31.93 32.65 -9.26
C GLN A 587 30.54 32.03 -9.43
N ALA A 588 29.50 32.86 -9.28
CA ALA A 588 28.14 32.46 -9.60
C ALA A 588 28.09 31.99 -11.07
N PHE A 589 27.19 31.07 -11.41
CA PHE A 589 27.00 30.62 -12.79
C PHE A 589 25.95 31.50 -13.49
N PRO A 590 26.04 31.74 -14.82
CA PRO A 590 25.01 32.47 -15.56
C PRO A 590 23.63 31.81 -15.44
N THR A 591 22.59 32.61 -15.24
CA THR A 591 21.21 32.13 -15.07
C THR A 591 20.27 32.80 -16.06
N VAL A 592 19.32 32.05 -16.61
CA VAL A 592 18.23 32.62 -17.41
C VAL A 592 17.31 33.42 -16.50
N ARG A 593 17.14 34.72 -16.80
CA ARG A 593 16.33 35.64 -15.99
C ARG A 593 14.90 35.77 -16.52
N GLY A 594 14.74 35.69 -17.84
CA GLY A 594 13.45 35.85 -18.49
C GLY A 594 13.40 35.08 -19.80
N VAL A 595 12.26 34.46 -20.08
CA VAL A 595 11.97 33.78 -21.34
C VAL A 595 10.60 34.29 -21.79
N SER A 596 10.56 34.91 -22.97
CA SER A 596 9.32 35.25 -23.67
C SER A 596 9.20 34.32 -24.86
N ALA A 597 8.08 33.61 -24.99
CA ALA A 597 7.92 32.61 -26.03
C ALA A 597 6.49 32.59 -26.58
N HIS A 598 6.34 32.40 -27.88
CA HIS A 598 5.05 32.19 -28.54
C HIS A 598 5.18 31.14 -29.64
N VAL A 599 4.08 30.43 -29.93
CA VAL A 599 4.03 29.41 -30.98
C VAL A 599 3.62 30.08 -32.28
N VAL A 600 4.42 29.90 -33.35
CA VAL A 600 4.09 30.39 -34.70
C VAL A 600 3.27 29.34 -35.46
N GLU A 601 2.62 29.71 -36.58
CA GLU A 601 1.73 28.83 -37.34
C GLU A 601 2.37 27.50 -37.80
N SER A 602 3.69 27.49 -38.01
CA SER A 602 4.47 26.28 -38.34
C SER A 602 4.62 25.29 -37.18
N GLY A 603 4.14 25.63 -35.99
CA GLY A 603 4.29 24.83 -34.77
C GLY A 603 5.63 25.00 -34.07
N ALA A 604 6.53 25.86 -34.57
CA ALA A 604 7.79 26.20 -33.89
C ALA A 604 7.53 27.16 -32.72
N TRP A 605 8.35 27.09 -31.67
CA TRP A 605 8.40 28.12 -30.65
C TRP A 605 9.38 29.21 -31.08
N SER A 606 8.91 30.45 -31.15
CA SER A 606 9.73 31.64 -31.27
C SER A 606 9.99 32.20 -29.87
N VAL A 607 11.25 32.27 -29.48
CA VAL A 607 11.67 32.49 -28.09
C VAL A 607 12.69 33.61 -28.02
N THR A 608 12.50 34.54 -27.09
CA THR A 608 13.49 35.55 -26.69
C THR A 608 13.92 35.26 -25.25
N VAL A 609 15.24 35.12 -25.03
CA VAL A 609 15.81 34.68 -23.76
C VAL A 609 16.79 35.74 -23.24
N GLU A 610 16.55 36.20 -22.01
CA GLU A 610 17.45 37.08 -21.28
C GLU A 610 18.32 36.27 -20.30
N VAL A 611 19.64 36.36 -20.45
CA VAL A 611 20.63 35.71 -19.60
C VAL A 611 21.31 36.74 -18.71
N LYS A 612 21.31 36.49 -17.39
CA LYS A 612 22.06 37.27 -16.41
C LYS A 612 23.42 36.61 -16.18
N LEU A 613 24.48 37.37 -16.41
CA LEU A 613 25.85 36.92 -16.27
C LEU A 613 26.49 37.54 -15.00
N PRO A 614 27.23 36.75 -14.22
CA PRO A 614 28.11 37.29 -13.19
C PRO A 614 29.31 37.99 -13.82
N ALA A 615 29.88 38.94 -13.07
CA ALA A 615 31.11 39.60 -13.51
C ALA A 615 32.23 38.56 -13.62
N ALA A 616 32.81 38.46 -14.81
CA ALA A 616 33.98 37.64 -15.12
C ALA A 616 34.95 38.48 -15.95
N ASP A 617 36.23 38.27 -15.71
CA ASP A 617 37.33 38.90 -16.46
C ASP A 617 37.55 38.21 -17.82
N ASP A 618 37.01 37.00 -17.99
CA ASP A 618 37.02 36.21 -19.22
C ASP A 618 35.64 36.20 -19.90
N PRO A 619 35.57 36.06 -21.25
CA PRO A 619 34.31 35.93 -21.97
C PRO A 619 33.57 34.63 -21.64
N TRP A 620 32.25 34.67 -21.60
CA TRP A 620 31.41 33.51 -21.36
C TRP A 620 31.06 32.78 -22.66
N ARG A 621 31.26 31.47 -22.68
CA ARG A 621 30.76 30.58 -23.75
C ARG A 621 29.69 29.64 -23.20
N LEU A 622 28.45 29.81 -23.68
CA LEU A 622 27.26 29.15 -23.15
C LEU A 622 26.48 28.42 -24.25
N THR A 623 26.11 27.17 -24.02
CA THR A 623 25.24 26.40 -24.92
C THR A 623 23.78 26.54 -24.47
N PRO A 624 22.90 27.19 -25.25
CA PRO A 624 21.48 27.25 -24.94
C PRO A 624 20.78 25.93 -25.30
N VAL A 625 20.02 25.35 -24.37
CA VAL A 625 19.30 24.10 -24.54
C VAL A 625 17.81 24.31 -24.28
N ALA A 626 16.98 24.06 -25.29
CA ALA A 626 15.52 24.03 -25.17
C ALA A 626 15.04 22.65 -24.72
N LYS A 627 14.07 22.61 -23.80
CA LYS A 627 13.45 21.38 -23.30
C LYS A 627 11.95 21.57 -23.13
N PHE A 628 11.18 20.49 -23.24
CA PHE A 628 9.79 20.51 -22.79
C PHE A 628 9.67 20.12 -21.31
N ASP A 629 8.84 20.86 -20.60
CA ASP A 629 8.50 20.56 -19.21
C ASP A 629 7.51 19.41 -19.17
N VAL A 630 7.78 18.42 -18.32
CA VAL A 630 6.97 17.22 -18.14
C VAL A 630 6.65 17.05 -16.66
N ARG A 631 5.48 16.47 -16.33
CA ARG A 631 5.01 16.31 -14.94
C ARG A 631 5.83 15.27 -14.16
N SER A 632 6.40 14.28 -14.84
CA SER A 632 7.28 13.25 -14.29
C SER A 632 8.24 12.74 -15.38
N GLY A 633 9.47 12.35 -15.01
CA GLY A 633 10.50 11.85 -15.93
C GLY A 633 11.51 12.89 -16.42
N GLY A 634 12.42 12.46 -17.32
CA GLY A 634 13.44 13.33 -17.91
C GLY A 634 12.84 14.30 -18.93
N ARG A 635 13.18 15.59 -18.82
CA ARG A 635 12.71 16.63 -19.76
C ARG A 635 13.30 16.40 -21.16
N PRO A 636 12.50 16.09 -22.20
CA PRO A 636 13.02 15.85 -23.54
C PRO A 636 13.61 17.13 -24.12
N VAL A 637 14.79 16.99 -24.72
CA VAL A 637 15.52 18.10 -25.37
C VAL A 637 14.93 18.34 -26.74
N VAL A 638 14.69 19.61 -27.04
CA VAL A 638 14.16 20.09 -28.32
C VAL A 638 15.28 20.79 -29.07
N GLY A 639 15.45 20.47 -30.36
CA GLY A 639 16.46 21.07 -31.20
C GLY A 639 16.12 22.52 -31.57
N TRP A 640 17.13 23.37 -31.68
CA TRP A 640 17.00 24.69 -32.30
C TRP A 640 17.05 24.56 -33.82
N ALA A 641 16.14 25.24 -34.51
CA ALA A 641 16.22 25.44 -35.96
C ALA A 641 17.12 26.65 -36.29
N ALA A 642 17.09 27.69 -35.47
CA ALA A 642 17.93 28.87 -35.59
C ALA A 642 18.17 29.52 -34.22
N LEU A 643 19.35 30.12 -34.04
CA LEU A 643 19.73 30.93 -32.90
C LEU A 643 20.34 32.24 -33.44
N GLU A 644 19.80 33.38 -33.00
CA GLU A 644 20.20 34.70 -33.44
C GLU A 644 20.59 35.57 -32.23
N PRO A 645 21.75 36.27 -32.28
CA PRO A 645 22.11 37.21 -31.23
C PRO A 645 21.21 38.46 -31.29
N GLU A 646 20.83 39.01 -30.13
CA GLU A 646 20.04 40.25 -30.06
C GLU A 646 20.81 41.35 -29.31
N GLU A 647 21.24 41.12 -28.07
CA GLU A 647 21.99 42.10 -27.28
C GLU A 647 23.19 41.48 -26.56
N ASN A 648 24.36 42.12 -26.70
CA ASN A 648 25.61 41.80 -25.97
C ASN A 648 26.03 40.32 -26.04
N CYS A 649 25.76 39.66 -27.15
CA CYS A 649 26.19 38.29 -27.42
C CYS A 649 26.46 38.07 -28.91
N ARG A 650 27.22 37.03 -29.21
CA ARG A 650 27.41 36.48 -30.56
C ARG A 650 27.09 35.00 -30.52
N VAL A 651 26.63 34.43 -31.64
CA VAL A 651 26.38 32.99 -31.75
C VAL A 651 27.47 32.39 -32.65
N ASP A 652 28.22 31.42 -32.14
CA ASP A 652 29.32 30.74 -32.81
C ASP A 652 29.13 29.22 -32.67
N ASP A 653 28.95 28.51 -33.79
CA ASP A 653 28.63 27.07 -33.85
C ASP A 653 27.49 26.62 -32.90
N GLY A 654 26.47 27.47 -32.72
CA GLY A 654 25.33 27.20 -31.84
C GLY A 654 25.56 27.50 -30.36
N ASP A 655 26.75 27.94 -29.99
CA ASP A 655 27.07 28.46 -28.66
C ASP A 655 26.96 29.99 -28.61
N LEU A 656 26.47 30.51 -27.50
CA LEU A 656 26.41 31.92 -27.18
C LEU A 656 27.73 32.39 -26.55
N VAL A 657 28.43 33.28 -27.24
CA VAL A 657 29.65 33.95 -26.76
C VAL A 657 29.30 35.35 -26.26
N VAL A 658 29.66 35.66 -25.02
CA VAL A 658 29.43 36.98 -24.40
C VAL A 658 30.76 37.54 -23.90
N ASP A 659 31.10 38.74 -24.34
CA ASP A 659 32.37 39.39 -24.00
C ASP A 659 32.53 39.65 -22.49
N ALA A 660 33.77 39.71 -22.03
CA ALA A 660 34.11 39.94 -20.62
C ALA A 660 33.48 41.25 -20.09
N GLY A 661 33.09 41.27 -18.81
CA GLY A 661 32.46 42.44 -18.17
C GLY A 661 30.97 42.66 -18.48
N VAL A 662 30.38 41.96 -19.44
CA VAL A 662 28.94 42.05 -19.75
C VAL A 662 28.13 41.29 -18.69
N ARG A 663 27.10 41.93 -18.12
CA ARG A 663 26.25 41.36 -17.06
C ARG A 663 24.89 40.87 -17.53
N ARG A 664 24.52 41.16 -18.78
CA ARG A 664 23.22 40.86 -19.38
C ARG A 664 23.39 40.65 -20.89
N ALA A 665 22.88 39.52 -21.38
CA ALA A 665 22.84 39.20 -22.81
C ALA A 665 21.43 38.72 -23.20
N VAL A 666 21.03 38.97 -24.43
CA VAL A 666 19.73 38.56 -24.98
C VAL A 666 19.93 37.87 -26.33
N PHE A 667 19.31 36.71 -26.50
CA PHE A 667 19.30 36.01 -27.79
C PHE A 667 17.88 35.56 -28.15
N ARG A 668 17.65 35.35 -29.45
CA ARG A 668 16.42 34.77 -29.99
C ARG A 668 16.69 33.38 -30.54
N GLY A 669 15.71 32.50 -30.40
CA GLY A 669 15.78 31.14 -30.92
C GLY A 669 14.43 30.68 -31.47
N ALA A 670 14.47 29.95 -32.57
CA ALA A 670 13.33 29.23 -33.12
C ALA A 670 13.55 27.72 -32.93
N THR A 671 12.60 27.01 -32.31
CA THR A 671 12.71 25.54 -32.14
C THR A 671 12.36 24.81 -33.43
N ASN A 672 12.93 23.61 -33.64
CA ASN A 672 12.64 22.77 -34.78
C ASN A 672 11.44 21.83 -34.49
N PRO A 673 10.26 22.03 -35.11
CA PRO A 673 9.06 21.22 -34.86
C PRO A 673 9.24 19.72 -35.08
N ALA A 674 10.16 19.32 -35.98
CA ALA A 674 10.44 17.91 -36.25
C ALA A 674 11.07 17.18 -35.05
N THR A 675 11.66 17.93 -34.12
CA THR A 675 12.27 17.40 -32.89
C THR A 675 11.31 17.42 -31.69
N HIS A 676 10.07 17.87 -31.89
CA HIS A 676 9.11 17.99 -30.80
C HIS A 676 8.43 16.64 -30.53
N PRO A 677 8.53 16.07 -29.31
CA PRO A 677 7.87 14.80 -28.98
C PRO A 677 6.34 14.93 -28.88
N VAL A 678 5.83 16.15 -28.69
CA VAL A 678 4.39 16.47 -28.59
C VAL A 678 4.12 17.81 -29.28
N ARG A 679 2.88 18.04 -29.73
CA ARG A 679 2.51 19.32 -30.39
C ARG A 679 2.71 20.50 -29.43
N SER A 680 3.36 21.55 -29.92
CA SER A 680 3.79 22.74 -29.14
C SER A 680 2.69 23.40 -28.31
N ARG A 681 1.44 23.41 -28.79
CA ARG A 681 0.28 23.99 -28.09
C ARG A 681 -0.13 23.27 -26.79
N TYR A 682 0.38 22.04 -26.57
CA TYR A 682 0.10 21.23 -25.38
C TYR A 682 1.34 21.07 -24.48
N ALA A 683 2.43 21.79 -24.78
CA ALA A 683 3.69 21.69 -24.05
C ALA A 683 4.09 23.03 -23.45
N ARG A 684 4.90 22.99 -22.40
CA ARG A 684 5.56 24.17 -21.84
C ARG A 684 7.05 24.11 -22.17
N LEU A 685 7.60 25.20 -22.70
CA LEU A 685 9.02 25.30 -23.04
C LEU A 685 9.84 25.82 -21.84
N VAL A 686 10.97 25.17 -21.59
CA VAL A 686 12.00 25.63 -20.65
C VAL A 686 13.31 25.77 -21.41
N VAL A 687 14.00 26.89 -21.22
CA VAL A 687 15.35 27.11 -21.79
C VAL A 687 16.36 27.17 -20.66
N GLU A 688 17.42 26.39 -20.79
CA GLU A 688 18.56 26.36 -19.88
C GLU A 688 19.83 26.78 -20.65
N VAL A 689 20.80 27.39 -19.96
CA VAL A 689 22.14 27.66 -20.52
C VAL A 689 23.16 26.80 -19.79
N GLN A 690 24.02 26.12 -20.53
CA GLN A 690 25.07 25.24 -19.99
C GLN A 690 26.45 25.76 -20.41
N LYS A 691 27.52 25.35 -19.72
CA LYS A 691 28.88 25.67 -20.18
C LYS A 691 29.19 24.84 -21.41
N ALA A 692 29.74 25.46 -22.46
CA ALA A 692 30.12 24.75 -23.68
C ALA A 692 31.05 23.57 -23.38
N ARG A 693 30.76 22.41 -23.96
CA ARG A 693 31.61 21.21 -23.84
C ARG A 693 32.79 21.34 -24.81
N GLY A 694 33.92 21.83 -24.31
CA GLY A 694 35.16 21.92 -25.07
C GLY A 694 35.54 23.36 -25.43
N GLY A 695 36.20 24.03 -24.49
CA GLY A 695 36.84 25.32 -24.67
C GLY A 695 37.48 25.72 -23.36
N SER A 696 38.81 25.90 -23.35
CA SER A 696 39.56 26.38 -22.19
C SER A 696 39.01 27.73 -21.70
N VAL A 697 39.17 27.95 -20.39
CA VAL A 697 38.85 29.21 -19.68
C VAL A 697 39.39 30.41 -20.44
#